data_AF-A0AAV7CIF5-F1
#
_entry.id   AF-A0AAV7CIF5-F1
#
_cell.length_a   1.000
_cell.length_b   1.000
_cell.length_c   1.000
_cell.angle_alpha   90.00
_cell.angle_beta   90.00
_cell.angle_gamma   90.00
#
_symmetry.space_group_name_H-M   'P 1'
#
loop_
_entity.id
_entity.type
_entity.pdbx_description
1 polymer ?
#
loop_
_entity_poly.entity_id
_entity_poly.type
_entity_poly.pdbx_seq_one_letter_code
_entity_poly.pdbx_strand_id
1 'polypeptide(L)'
;MQIVEDLHERESERGHFSPFGGTQGPSRVAQFLVIYAPRRGILEVWSTQQGPRVGAFNVGKHCRLLYPGYKIMGLNNVTSQGWQPQTYQICLIDPVSGNVRTVNIPFHLALSDKKCERAKDLHLVKKLSTLLKAKVPNHERLETEAKEILLDIKYPATKKQALERILSSERVPLPCLTSITQTLLDSLRSQEVEFVDEGLLGFCEDKLKLLHLYESVQKINSSAVETEASPSTKELALLLRLEEDELQRLQALIRSYKQEHTRTGVRFADDEPGALPVRAFLEYLECEPDAVSVKKISEEEYIALGSFFFWKCLLGECSTSEMCETLEKAGLGPQPLLSLLLKVWLWKEKEILENPQSLSCLHNMLSRLSDMKVAIDETWDLQSVSPWWQQMRTACIQSTSNGAALLSAHVGHSVASNITSALAEKKLPKSLQEDEGESMTDSWEALSLDTEYWKLLLKQLEDCLILQTLLHCKGLKKTSKISSLQVEPLGKLSVKKLLEGGKGGVADTVAKWVFKQDICPGLLKLARERRDAEEHRAQEPGDSSMAVVAVLEASQSEDAKEEHQVLELLRAVYQHFPCSLDLDVLLAHCCWEYMVQWNKDPEEAHFLVRSVDHLKNIGNAHVQFGLSLMMWNTFIIKRFSAAAYLMDKVGKSPKDRLCRRDVGMSDTSITTFLGCCYELLQTMMEADVSSEEMSQPLLEVEDPWMSVEGPSSIVELALEQKHIHYPLVEHHFVLCAIMFSIMSLSLKSVKPLALFDSKGKNAFFKDLTSIQLLPSGDMDPSIVSLRQQFLMKMISAAVQAQFQSQITVRPEEVAADAERRPVDWPILAVELAPQLQVNEDTVQRHYVCELYNYGFDNIAEEAILQVVDKEVLASQLLVLTGQRISHALLHTQTKEGMELLARLPPTLCTWIKAMDPQDLQNTDVPIPTTAKLVDRVVELMPENHGQYSLALNLIEAVDAMSIL
;
A
#
# COMPACT_ATOMS: atom_id res chain seq x y z
N MET A 1 2.94 -17.35 -68.59
CA MET A 1 2.82 -16.70 -67.27
C MET A 1 2.65 -17.80 -66.24
N GLN A 2 3.37 -17.74 -65.11
CA GLN A 2 3.29 -18.68 -63.99
C GLN A 2 2.67 -17.98 -62.79
N ILE A 3 1.57 -18.50 -62.26
CA ILE A 3 0.91 -17.95 -61.07
C ILE A 3 0.99 -18.99 -59.97
N VAL A 4 1.42 -18.55 -58.80
CA VAL A 4 1.70 -19.40 -57.67
C VAL A 4 0.66 -19.13 -56.59
N GLU A 5 0.04 -20.19 -56.07
CA GLU A 5 -0.82 -20.14 -54.89
C GLU A 5 -0.14 -20.86 -53.73
N ASP A 6 0.07 -20.14 -52.63
CA ASP A 6 0.57 -20.71 -51.38
C ASP A 6 -0.59 -21.41 -50.66
N LEU A 7 -0.50 -22.74 -50.53
CA LEU A 7 -1.48 -23.54 -49.80
C LEU A 7 -1.39 -23.24 -48.30
N HIS A 8 -2.48 -22.74 -47.72
CA HIS A 8 -2.70 -22.74 -46.28
C HIS A 8 -3.87 -23.68 -45.99
N GLU A 9 -3.69 -24.98 -46.21
CA GLU A 9 -4.64 -25.99 -45.75
C GLU A 9 -4.32 -26.35 -44.29
N ARG A 10 -5.32 -26.18 -43.44
CA ARG A 10 -5.38 -26.75 -42.09
C ARG A 10 -5.35 -28.29 -42.21
N GLU A 11 -4.34 -28.94 -41.67
CA GLU A 11 -4.49 -29.82 -40.49
C GLU A 11 -3.19 -30.53 -40.09
N SER A 12 -3.14 -30.81 -38.80
CA SER A 12 -2.18 -31.53 -37.98
C SER A 12 -1.70 -32.88 -38.54
N GLU A 13 -0.38 -33.04 -38.68
CA GLU A 13 0.31 -34.31 -38.40
C GLU A 13 1.82 -34.06 -38.20
N ARG A 14 2.40 -34.76 -37.23
CA ARG A 14 3.77 -34.58 -36.71
C ARG A 14 4.83 -34.91 -37.76
N GLY A 15 5.89 -34.11 -37.88
CA GLY A 15 7.12 -34.53 -38.58
C GLY A 15 8.20 -33.46 -38.76
N HIS A 16 9.18 -33.45 -37.86
CA HIS A 16 10.56 -32.94 -37.96
C HIS A 16 10.82 -31.57 -38.63
N PHE A 17 11.06 -30.56 -37.79
CA PHE A 17 11.74 -29.32 -38.16
C PHE A 17 13.19 -29.62 -38.60
N SER A 18 13.56 -29.24 -39.82
CA SER A 18 14.96 -29.09 -40.23
C SER A 18 15.39 -27.61 -40.07
N PRO A 19 16.62 -27.28 -39.64
CA PRO A 19 16.97 -25.92 -39.24
C PRO A 19 17.32 -24.95 -40.40
N PHE A 20 17.13 -25.35 -41.66
CA PHE A 20 17.65 -24.57 -42.81
C PHE A 20 16.68 -24.44 -44.01
N GLY A 21 15.38 -24.66 -43.83
CA GLY A 21 14.36 -24.48 -44.87
C GLY A 21 13.44 -23.28 -44.61
N GLY A 22 13.39 -22.32 -45.55
CA GLY A 22 12.47 -21.18 -45.47
C GLY A 22 11.00 -21.62 -45.38
N THR A 23 10.20 -20.89 -44.60
CA THR A 23 8.77 -21.10 -44.36
C THR A 23 7.93 -20.76 -45.60
N GLN A 24 8.04 -21.55 -46.67
CA GLN A 24 7.04 -21.60 -47.73
C GLN A 24 6.52 -23.02 -47.80
N GLY A 25 5.24 -23.21 -47.44
CA GLY A 25 4.55 -24.48 -47.65
C GLY A 25 4.52 -24.87 -49.14
N PRO A 26 4.03 -26.07 -49.48
CA PRO A 26 3.91 -26.49 -50.88
C PRO A 26 3.04 -25.49 -51.65
N SER A 27 3.61 -24.83 -52.66
CA SER A 27 2.91 -23.86 -53.49
C SER A 27 2.42 -24.51 -54.78
N ARG A 28 1.13 -24.36 -55.14
CA ARG A 28 0.61 -24.83 -56.43
C ARG A 28 0.96 -23.81 -57.52
N VAL A 29 1.49 -24.26 -58.65
CA VAL A 29 1.88 -23.39 -59.79
C VAL A 29 0.96 -23.65 -60.98
N ALA A 30 0.25 -22.62 -61.43
CA ALA A 30 -0.58 -22.64 -62.64
C ALA A 30 0.14 -21.92 -63.78
N GLN A 31 0.08 -22.48 -64.98
CA GLN A 31 0.66 -21.88 -66.17
C GLN A 31 -0.44 -21.43 -67.13
N PHE A 32 -0.30 -20.19 -67.61
CA PHE A 32 -1.16 -19.62 -68.63
C PHE A 32 -0.33 -19.20 -69.85
N LEU A 33 -0.89 -19.45 -71.03
CA LEU A 33 -0.38 -19.04 -72.32
C LEU A 33 -1.01 -17.68 -72.69
N VAL A 34 -0.18 -16.66 -72.88
CA VAL A 34 -0.63 -15.33 -73.29
C VAL A 34 -0.19 -15.09 -74.73
N ILE A 35 -1.16 -14.87 -75.63
CA ILE A 35 -0.94 -14.73 -77.07
C ILE A 35 -1.37 -13.33 -77.49
N TYR A 36 -0.45 -12.55 -78.04
CA TYR A 36 -0.78 -11.30 -78.71
C TYR A 36 -0.99 -11.56 -80.21
N ALA A 37 -2.20 -11.29 -80.71
CA ALA A 37 -2.59 -11.45 -82.10
C ALA A 37 -2.63 -10.07 -82.81
N PRO A 38 -1.53 -9.58 -83.41
CA PRO A 38 -1.41 -8.21 -83.92
C PRO A 38 -2.41 -7.87 -85.03
N ARG A 39 -2.76 -8.84 -85.90
CA ARG A 39 -3.73 -8.64 -86.99
C ARG A 39 -5.13 -8.31 -86.48
N ARG A 40 -5.51 -8.90 -85.34
CA ARG A 40 -6.83 -8.71 -84.73
C ARG A 40 -6.82 -7.61 -83.66
N GLY A 41 -5.64 -7.21 -83.16
CA GLY A 41 -5.53 -6.27 -82.06
C GLY A 41 -6.07 -6.86 -80.75
N ILE A 42 -5.82 -8.14 -80.50
CA ILE A 42 -6.35 -8.84 -79.32
C ILE A 42 -5.22 -9.55 -78.59
N LEU A 43 -5.22 -9.45 -77.26
CA LEU A 43 -4.40 -10.23 -76.35
C LEU A 43 -5.27 -11.32 -75.72
N GLU A 44 -4.99 -12.58 -76.03
CA GLU A 44 -5.73 -13.73 -75.50
C GLU A 44 -4.93 -14.45 -74.42
N VAL A 45 -5.64 -14.92 -73.40
CA VAL A 45 -5.10 -15.72 -72.30
C VAL A 45 -5.76 -17.09 -72.32
N TRP A 46 -4.94 -18.14 -72.40
CA TRP A 46 -5.33 -19.54 -72.49
C TRP A 46 -4.69 -20.33 -71.35
N SER A 47 -5.33 -21.40 -70.89
CA SER A 47 -4.66 -22.39 -70.03
C SER A 47 -3.80 -23.33 -70.88
N THR A 48 -2.72 -23.88 -70.32
CA THR A 48 -1.67 -24.58 -71.10
C THR A 48 -2.03 -25.99 -71.57
N GLN A 49 -3.04 -26.64 -70.98
CA GLN A 49 -3.42 -28.02 -71.31
C GLN A 49 -4.89 -28.09 -71.77
N GLN A 50 -5.15 -27.92 -73.08
CA GLN A 50 -6.48 -28.06 -73.73
C GLN A 50 -7.65 -27.32 -73.05
N GLY A 51 -7.38 -26.32 -72.22
CA GLY A 51 -8.45 -25.67 -71.48
C GLY A 51 -9.04 -24.46 -72.22
N PRO A 52 -10.20 -23.98 -71.75
CA PRO A 52 -10.93 -22.91 -72.39
C PRO A 52 -10.13 -21.59 -72.39
N ARG A 53 -10.47 -20.71 -73.33
CA ARG A 53 -9.96 -19.33 -73.34
C ARG A 53 -10.39 -18.64 -72.03
N VAL A 54 -9.41 -18.25 -71.22
CA VAL A 54 -9.61 -17.64 -69.90
C VAL A 54 -10.00 -16.17 -70.02
N GLY A 55 -9.49 -15.46 -71.03
CA GLY A 55 -9.85 -14.08 -71.30
C GLY A 55 -9.30 -13.56 -72.63
N ALA A 56 -9.89 -12.49 -73.15
CA ALA A 56 -9.44 -11.79 -74.34
C ALA A 56 -9.58 -10.28 -74.15
N PHE A 57 -8.54 -9.51 -74.46
CA PHE A 57 -8.48 -8.07 -74.27
C PHE A 57 -8.19 -7.38 -75.60
N ASN A 58 -8.96 -6.34 -75.94
CA ASN A 58 -8.68 -5.51 -77.11
C ASN A 58 -7.48 -4.59 -76.82
N VAL A 59 -6.47 -4.65 -77.68
CA VAL A 59 -5.20 -3.95 -77.56
C VAL A 59 -4.79 -3.35 -78.92
N GLY A 60 -3.89 -2.37 -78.93
CA GLY A 60 -3.43 -1.74 -80.17
C GLY A 60 -2.84 -2.76 -81.17
N LYS A 61 -2.93 -2.47 -82.47
CA LYS A 61 -2.39 -3.32 -83.55
C LYS A 61 -0.85 -3.34 -83.63
N HIS A 62 -0.20 -2.43 -82.89
CA HIS A 62 1.26 -2.25 -82.90
C HIS A 62 1.93 -2.52 -81.54
N CYS A 63 1.24 -3.19 -80.61
CA CYS A 63 1.82 -3.54 -79.33
C CYS A 63 2.94 -4.60 -79.45
N ARG A 64 3.85 -4.65 -78.48
CA ARG A 64 4.86 -5.70 -78.33
C ARG A 64 4.67 -6.38 -76.98
N LEU A 65 4.49 -7.70 -77.00
CA LEU A 65 4.45 -8.53 -75.80
C LEU A 65 5.89 -8.92 -75.43
N LEU A 66 6.37 -8.46 -74.29
CA LEU A 66 7.68 -8.76 -73.76
C LEU A 66 7.58 -9.77 -72.62
N TYR A 67 8.45 -10.77 -72.70
CA TYR A 67 8.72 -11.72 -71.62
C TYR A 67 10.14 -11.47 -71.10
N PRO A 68 10.32 -10.76 -69.98
CA PRO A 68 11.63 -10.64 -69.35
C PRO A 68 11.99 -11.99 -68.73
N GLY A 69 12.77 -12.81 -69.46
CA GLY A 69 13.20 -14.15 -69.02
C GLY A 69 14.26 -14.15 -67.91
N TYR A 70 14.73 -12.99 -67.49
CA TYR A 70 15.82 -12.84 -66.51
C TYR A 70 15.46 -11.77 -65.47
N LYS A 71 15.77 -12.04 -64.19
CA LYS A 71 15.75 -11.01 -63.14
C LYS A 71 16.87 -9.99 -63.41
N ILE A 72 16.71 -8.76 -62.93
CA ILE A 72 17.67 -7.66 -63.14
C ILE A 72 19.09 -8.13 -62.74
N MET A 73 20.04 -8.01 -63.69
CA MET A 73 21.49 -8.16 -63.51
C MET A 73 21.96 -9.30 -62.58
N GLY A 74 21.78 -10.56 -62.98
CA GLY A 74 22.57 -11.68 -62.43
C GLY A 74 22.33 -12.04 -60.96
N LEU A 75 21.28 -11.50 -60.31
CA LEU A 75 20.85 -11.93 -58.98
C LEU A 75 20.08 -13.26 -59.05
N ASN A 76 20.79 -14.33 -59.44
CA ASN A 76 20.30 -15.69 -59.35
C ASN A 76 20.67 -16.25 -57.97
N ASN A 77 19.70 -16.18 -57.06
CA ASN A 77 19.51 -17.10 -55.92
C ASN A 77 20.38 -17.01 -54.65
N VAL A 78 21.26 -16.01 -54.42
CA VAL A 78 22.14 -16.09 -53.21
C VAL A 78 22.06 -14.92 -52.21
N THR A 79 21.51 -13.74 -52.51
CA THR A 79 21.63 -12.60 -51.55
C THR A 79 20.41 -11.71 -51.31
N SER A 80 19.19 -12.12 -51.67
CA SER A 80 17.99 -11.30 -51.40
C SER A 80 16.92 -12.04 -50.61
N GLN A 81 17.22 -12.46 -49.38
CA GLN A 81 16.17 -12.67 -48.39
C GLN A 81 15.67 -11.29 -47.94
N GLY A 82 14.62 -10.78 -48.57
CA GLY A 82 13.94 -9.56 -48.12
C GLY A 82 13.54 -8.58 -49.23
N TRP A 83 14.05 -8.74 -50.45
CA TRP A 83 13.58 -7.96 -51.61
C TRP A 83 12.86 -8.90 -52.58
N GLN A 84 11.53 -8.79 -52.66
CA GLN A 84 10.79 -9.27 -53.83
C GLN A 84 10.75 -8.12 -54.85
N PRO A 85 11.68 -8.05 -55.83
CA PRO A 85 11.43 -7.19 -56.97
C PRO A 85 10.14 -7.69 -57.64
N GLN A 86 9.18 -6.80 -57.88
CA GLN A 86 8.04 -7.06 -58.76
C GLN A 86 8.56 -7.26 -60.18
N THR A 87 9.22 -8.37 -60.46
CA THR A 87 9.57 -8.76 -61.82
C THR A 87 8.30 -9.20 -62.50
N TYR A 88 7.67 -8.28 -63.24
CA TYR A 88 6.50 -8.58 -64.05
C TYR A 88 6.85 -9.67 -65.05
N GLN A 89 6.18 -10.82 -64.96
CA GLN A 89 6.50 -11.97 -65.80
C GLN A 89 6.19 -11.74 -67.28
N ILE A 90 5.22 -10.88 -67.59
CA ILE A 90 4.82 -10.52 -68.96
C ILE A 90 4.39 -9.05 -68.96
N CYS A 91 4.83 -8.30 -69.95
CA CYS A 91 4.46 -6.90 -70.14
C CYS A 91 4.10 -6.64 -71.60
N LEU A 92 3.00 -5.93 -71.84
CA LEU A 92 2.61 -5.44 -73.16
C LEU A 92 2.99 -3.96 -73.28
N ILE A 93 3.85 -3.63 -74.25
CA ILE A 93 4.21 -2.25 -74.56
C ILE A 93 3.43 -1.81 -75.78
N ASP A 94 2.70 -0.70 -75.67
CA ASP A 94 2.13 -0.02 -76.82
C ASP A 94 3.03 1.16 -77.23
N PRO A 95 3.82 1.02 -78.32
CA PRO A 95 4.76 2.05 -78.75
C PRO A 95 4.07 3.32 -79.26
N VAL A 96 2.78 3.28 -79.61
CA VAL A 96 2.04 4.46 -80.10
C VAL A 96 1.52 5.30 -78.94
N SER A 97 1.06 4.66 -77.85
CA SER A 97 0.54 5.37 -76.67
C SER A 97 1.56 5.54 -75.54
N GLY A 98 2.74 4.94 -75.67
CA GLY A 98 3.79 4.96 -74.63
C GLY A 98 3.43 4.16 -73.37
N ASN A 99 2.31 3.42 -73.37
CA ASN A 99 1.82 2.73 -72.18
C ASN A 99 2.42 1.32 -72.04
N VAL A 100 2.73 0.98 -70.78
CA VAL A 100 3.25 -0.31 -70.35
C VAL A 100 2.14 -1.00 -69.54
N ARG A 101 1.55 -2.07 -70.06
CA ARG A 101 0.43 -2.79 -69.42
C ARG A 101 0.89 -4.17 -68.95
N THR A 102 0.61 -4.49 -67.70
CA THR A 102 0.88 -5.82 -67.11
C THR A 102 -0.39 -6.67 -67.11
N VAL A 103 -0.22 -7.99 -67.24
CA VAL A 103 -1.33 -8.94 -67.20
C VAL A 103 -1.28 -9.64 -65.85
N ASN A 104 -2.36 -9.56 -65.07
CA ASN A 104 -2.51 -10.30 -63.83
C ASN A 104 -3.69 -11.29 -63.96
N ILE A 105 -3.45 -12.58 -63.74
CA ILE A 105 -4.49 -13.61 -63.85
C ILE A 105 -4.64 -14.27 -62.47
N PRO A 106 -5.82 -14.26 -61.86
CA PRO A 106 -6.09 -15.00 -60.63
C PRO A 106 -5.85 -16.52 -60.76
N PHE A 107 -5.28 -17.15 -59.74
CA PHE A 107 -4.98 -18.59 -59.74
C PHE A 107 -6.22 -19.47 -59.95
N HIS A 108 -7.37 -19.11 -59.38
CA HIS A 108 -8.61 -19.89 -59.48
C HIS A 108 -9.11 -20.08 -60.93
N LEU A 109 -8.70 -19.20 -61.87
CA LEU A 109 -9.05 -19.34 -63.29
C LEU A 109 -8.30 -20.48 -64.00
N ALA A 110 -7.26 -21.05 -63.38
CA ALA A 110 -6.59 -22.25 -63.86
C ALA A 110 -7.38 -23.52 -63.54
N LEU A 111 -8.24 -23.47 -62.52
CA LEU A 111 -9.03 -24.59 -62.01
C LEU A 111 -10.40 -24.55 -62.70
N SER A 112 -10.44 -24.86 -64.00
CA SER A 112 -11.64 -24.75 -64.86
C SER A 112 -12.76 -25.76 -64.57
N ASP A 113 -12.79 -26.34 -63.36
CA ASP A 113 -13.72 -27.41 -63.02
C ASP A 113 -14.92 -26.89 -62.22
N LYS A 114 -16.13 -27.38 -62.54
CA LYS A 114 -17.41 -26.95 -61.93
C LYS A 114 -17.47 -27.15 -60.40
N LYS A 115 -16.48 -27.84 -59.81
CA LYS A 115 -16.37 -28.14 -58.37
C LYS A 115 -15.47 -27.18 -57.57
N CYS A 116 -14.90 -26.13 -58.18
CA CYS A 116 -13.95 -25.23 -57.50
C CYS A 116 -14.51 -23.84 -57.15
N GLU A 117 -15.84 -23.71 -57.03
CA GLU A 117 -16.50 -22.47 -56.59
C GLU A 117 -15.95 -21.97 -55.24
N ARG A 118 -15.49 -22.87 -54.38
CA ARG A 118 -14.87 -22.54 -53.07
C ARG A 118 -13.55 -21.77 -53.21
N ALA A 119 -12.75 -22.08 -54.23
CA ALA A 119 -11.50 -21.37 -54.51
C ALA A 119 -11.76 -19.98 -55.14
N LYS A 120 -12.81 -19.87 -55.97
CA LYS A 120 -13.31 -18.58 -56.47
C LYS A 120 -13.76 -17.70 -55.29
N ASP A 121 -14.56 -18.23 -54.38
CA ASP A 121 -15.04 -17.51 -53.19
C ASP A 121 -13.87 -17.07 -52.30
N LEU A 122 -12.88 -17.93 -52.03
CA LEU A 122 -11.70 -17.57 -51.26
C LEU A 122 -10.88 -16.44 -51.92
N HIS A 123 -10.76 -16.46 -53.25
CA HIS A 123 -10.12 -15.38 -54.00
C HIS A 123 -10.93 -14.08 -53.93
N LEU A 124 -12.26 -14.15 -54.01
CA LEU A 124 -13.14 -12.99 -53.82
C LEU A 124 -12.92 -12.37 -52.43
N VAL A 125 -12.75 -13.17 -51.38
CA VAL A 125 -12.44 -12.61 -50.06
C VAL A 125 -11.02 -12.05 -49.95
N LYS A 126 -10.04 -12.62 -50.67
CA LYS A 126 -8.69 -12.01 -50.80
C LYS A 126 -8.78 -10.65 -51.51
N LYS A 127 -9.56 -10.55 -52.60
CA LYS A 127 -9.83 -9.28 -53.32
C LYS A 127 -10.48 -8.25 -52.38
N LEU A 128 -11.51 -8.65 -51.65
CA LEU A 128 -12.15 -7.83 -50.63
C LEU A 128 -11.15 -7.32 -49.57
N SER A 129 -10.28 -8.21 -49.09
CA SER A 129 -9.24 -7.85 -48.11
C SER A 129 -8.23 -6.85 -48.67
N THR A 130 -7.91 -6.91 -49.97
CA THR A 130 -7.05 -5.91 -50.62
C THR A 130 -7.75 -4.57 -50.81
N LEU A 131 -9.07 -4.56 -51.09
CA LEU A 131 -9.87 -3.35 -51.18
C LEU A 131 -9.95 -2.63 -49.84
N LEU A 132 -10.18 -3.36 -48.74
CA LEU A 132 -10.22 -2.81 -47.38
C LEU A 132 -8.84 -2.25 -46.93
N LYS A 133 -7.72 -2.77 -47.47
CA LYS A 133 -6.35 -2.31 -47.13
C LYS A 133 -5.87 -1.10 -47.93
N ALA A 134 -6.55 -0.69 -48.99
CA ALA A 134 -6.13 0.43 -49.85
C ALA A 134 -6.07 1.76 -49.06
N LYS A 135 -5.09 2.63 -49.39
CA LYS A 135 -4.76 3.85 -48.64
C LYS A 135 -5.73 5.03 -48.82
N VAL A 136 -6.62 5.00 -49.82
CA VAL A 136 -7.58 6.09 -50.10
C VAL A 136 -8.93 5.47 -50.47
N PRO A 137 -9.89 5.36 -49.53
CA PRO A 137 -11.21 4.84 -49.84
C PRO A 137 -12.10 5.97 -50.41
N ASN A 138 -12.52 5.83 -51.67
CA ASN A 138 -13.76 6.47 -52.11
C ASN A 138 -14.92 5.63 -51.56
N HIS A 139 -15.59 6.11 -50.52
CA HIS A 139 -16.59 5.35 -49.75
C HIS A 139 -17.73 4.76 -50.61
N GLU A 140 -18.24 5.51 -51.59
CA GLU A 140 -19.31 5.05 -52.51
C GLU A 140 -18.85 3.91 -53.45
N ARG A 141 -17.58 3.95 -53.88
CA ARG A 141 -16.99 2.90 -54.73
C ARG A 141 -16.69 1.64 -53.92
N LEU A 142 -16.24 1.82 -52.68
CA LEU A 142 -15.99 0.71 -51.77
C LEU A 142 -17.30 -0.04 -51.45
N GLU A 143 -18.38 0.69 -51.22
CA GLU A 143 -19.69 0.10 -50.93
C GLU A 143 -20.23 -0.72 -52.11
N THR A 144 -20.21 -0.15 -53.32
CA THR A 144 -20.68 -0.84 -54.53
C THR A 144 -19.84 -2.07 -54.87
N GLU A 145 -18.52 -1.96 -54.84
CA GLU A 145 -17.63 -3.11 -55.10
C GLU A 145 -17.72 -4.18 -54.01
N ALA A 146 -17.91 -3.82 -52.73
CA ALA A 146 -18.09 -4.78 -51.66
C ALA A 146 -19.42 -5.55 -51.78
N LYS A 147 -20.50 -4.85 -52.17
CA LYS A 147 -21.80 -5.48 -52.46
C LYS A 147 -21.73 -6.47 -53.60
N GLU A 148 -21.11 -6.08 -54.72
CA GLU A 148 -20.90 -6.98 -55.87
C GLU A 148 -20.11 -8.23 -55.47
N ILE A 149 -19.01 -8.05 -54.73
CA ILE A 149 -18.18 -9.18 -54.28
C ILE A 149 -18.95 -10.10 -53.33
N LEU A 150 -19.75 -9.57 -52.40
CA LEU A 150 -20.54 -10.37 -51.46
C LEU A 150 -21.66 -11.16 -52.15
N LEU A 151 -22.33 -10.57 -53.13
CA LEU A 151 -23.38 -11.23 -53.91
C LEU A 151 -22.80 -12.32 -54.84
N ASP A 152 -21.57 -12.13 -55.33
CA ASP A 152 -20.86 -13.08 -56.20
C ASP A 152 -20.33 -14.33 -55.50
N ILE A 153 -20.17 -14.30 -54.17
CA ILE A 153 -19.78 -15.46 -53.35
C ILE A 153 -20.96 -16.45 -53.32
N LYS A 154 -20.70 -17.75 -53.42
CA LYS A 154 -21.76 -18.77 -53.44
C LYS A 154 -21.94 -19.47 -52.10
N TYR A 155 -20.85 -19.80 -51.40
CA TYR A 155 -20.91 -20.57 -50.16
C TYR A 155 -21.30 -19.71 -48.94
N PRO A 156 -22.35 -20.07 -48.17
CA PRO A 156 -22.81 -19.31 -46.99
C PRO A 156 -21.73 -19.07 -45.94
N ALA A 157 -20.92 -20.09 -45.60
CA ALA A 157 -19.81 -19.94 -44.64
C ALA A 157 -18.74 -18.93 -45.11
N THR A 158 -18.49 -18.84 -46.43
CA THR A 158 -17.55 -17.88 -47.00
C THR A 158 -18.16 -16.48 -47.09
N LYS A 159 -19.48 -16.37 -47.31
CA LYS A 159 -20.24 -15.10 -47.20
C LYS A 159 -20.16 -14.56 -45.78
N LYS A 160 -20.38 -15.41 -44.77
CA LYS A 160 -20.22 -15.06 -43.35
C LYS A 160 -18.81 -14.52 -43.08
N GLN A 161 -17.78 -15.25 -43.50
CA GLN A 161 -16.39 -14.84 -43.33
C GLN A 161 -16.05 -13.52 -44.05
N ALA A 162 -16.63 -13.28 -45.23
CA ALA A 162 -16.46 -12.03 -45.97
C ALA A 162 -17.13 -10.86 -45.25
N LEU A 163 -18.35 -11.06 -44.75
CA LEU A 163 -19.09 -10.06 -43.97
C LEU A 163 -18.38 -9.73 -42.65
N GLU A 164 -17.89 -10.72 -41.91
CA GLU A 164 -17.08 -10.52 -40.69
C GLU A 164 -15.82 -9.68 -40.97
N ARG A 165 -15.15 -9.89 -42.11
CA ARG A 165 -14.00 -9.09 -42.52
C ARG A 165 -14.35 -7.64 -42.86
N ILE A 166 -15.56 -7.38 -43.35
CA ILE A 166 -16.05 -6.03 -43.61
C ILE A 166 -16.40 -5.33 -42.29
N LEU A 167 -17.14 -6.00 -41.41
CA LEU A 167 -17.55 -5.47 -40.10
C LEU A 167 -16.36 -5.21 -39.15
N SER A 168 -15.25 -5.95 -39.30
CA SER A 168 -14.02 -5.76 -38.52
C SER A 168 -13.08 -4.69 -39.08
N SER A 169 -13.43 -4.01 -40.18
CA SER A 169 -12.59 -2.98 -40.78
C SER A 169 -12.92 -1.59 -40.23
N GLU A 170 -11.95 -0.96 -39.54
CA GLU A 170 -12.06 0.41 -38.99
C GLU A 170 -12.26 1.50 -40.05
N ARG A 171 -11.96 1.20 -41.32
CA ARG A 171 -11.97 2.19 -42.41
C ARG A 171 -13.33 2.32 -43.12
N VAL A 172 -14.32 1.48 -42.77
CA VAL A 172 -15.63 1.51 -43.42
C VAL A 172 -16.59 2.31 -42.55
N PRO A 173 -17.23 3.37 -43.09
CA PRO A 173 -18.16 4.18 -42.31
C PRO A 173 -19.45 3.39 -42.01
N LEU A 174 -20.08 3.71 -40.88
CA LEU A 174 -21.30 3.06 -40.38
C LEU A 174 -22.41 2.91 -41.44
N PRO A 175 -22.76 3.95 -42.24
CA PRO A 175 -23.83 3.83 -43.24
C PRO A 175 -23.54 2.78 -44.31
N CYS A 176 -22.28 2.64 -44.71
CA CYS A 176 -21.86 1.62 -45.68
C CYS A 176 -21.98 0.21 -45.07
N LEU A 177 -21.64 0.03 -43.79
CA LEU A 177 -21.78 -1.27 -43.11
C LEU A 177 -23.25 -1.71 -43.00
N THR A 178 -24.15 -0.80 -42.61
CA THR A 178 -25.59 -1.05 -42.55
C THR A 178 -26.14 -1.38 -43.93
N SER A 179 -25.80 -0.58 -44.94
CA SER A 179 -26.23 -0.76 -46.33
C SER A 179 -25.76 -2.09 -46.94
N ILE A 180 -24.50 -2.48 -46.71
CA ILE A 180 -23.96 -3.76 -47.17
C ILE A 180 -24.69 -4.94 -46.50
N THR A 181 -24.88 -4.88 -45.18
CA THR A 181 -25.53 -5.94 -44.41
C THR A 181 -27.01 -6.08 -44.80
N GLN A 182 -27.71 -4.96 -45.02
CA GLN A 182 -29.10 -4.92 -45.49
C GLN A 182 -29.23 -5.54 -46.89
N THR A 183 -28.36 -5.19 -47.84
CA THR A 183 -28.41 -5.79 -49.19
C THR A 183 -28.17 -7.29 -49.21
N LEU A 184 -27.35 -7.80 -48.30
CA LEU A 184 -27.13 -9.24 -48.16
C LEU A 184 -28.35 -9.91 -47.53
N LEU A 185 -28.96 -9.30 -46.51
CA LEU A 185 -30.20 -9.78 -45.90
C LEU A 185 -31.36 -9.84 -46.90
N ASP A 186 -31.56 -8.77 -47.68
CA ASP A 186 -32.61 -8.70 -48.70
C ASP A 186 -32.39 -9.76 -49.80
N SER A 187 -31.12 -9.98 -50.18
CA SER A 187 -30.76 -11.05 -51.12
C SER A 187 -31.08 -12.44 -50.56
N LEU A 188 -30.79 -12.71 -49.28
CA LEU A 188 -31.12 -14.00 -48.65
C LEU A 188 -32.63 -14.21 -48.50
N ARG A 189 -33.39 -13.16 -48.17
CA ARG A 189 -34.87 -13.21 -48.09
C ARG A 189 -35.55 -13.41 -49.44
N SER A 190 -34.89 -13.00 -50.54
CA SER A 190 -35.39 -13.19 -51.90
C SER A 190 -35.11 -14.59 -52.49
N GLN A 191 -34.35 -15.44 -51.79
CA GLN A 191 -34.05 -16.82 -52.21
C GLN A 191 -35.16 -17.79 -51.78
N GLU A 192 -35.36 -18.86 -52.54
CA GLU A 192 -36.32 -19.93 -52.20
C GLU A 192 -35.96 -20.58 -50.85
N VAL A 193 -36.98 -20.81 -50.01
CA VAL A 193 -36.86 -21.21 -48.59
C VAL A 193 -35.99 -22.46 -48.36
N GLU A 194 -35.87 -23.35 -49.34
CA GLU A 194 -35.07 -24.60 -49.24
C GLU A 194 -33.55 -24.39 -49.34
N PHE A 195 -33.07 -23.22 -49.79
CA PHE A 195 -31.63 -22.92 -49.98
C PHE A 195 -31.07 -21.88 -49.00
N VAL A 196 -31.89 -21.38 -48.08
CA VAL A 196 -31.49 -20.34 -47.12
C VAL A 196 -30.78 -20.99 -45.94
N ASP A 197 -29.53 -20.58 -45.70
CA ASP A 197 -28.80 -20.95 -44.49
C ASP A 197 -29.32 -20.12 -43.31
N GLU A 198 -30.12 -20.76 -42.43
CA GLU A 198 -30.69 -20.13 -41.24
C GLU A 198 -29.62 -19.49 -40.34
N GLY A 199 -28.41 -20.07 -40.27
CA GLY A 199 -27.31 -19.54 -39.48
C GLY A 199 -26.67 -18.28 -40.06
N LEU A 200 -26.62 -18.15 -41.38
CA LEU A 200 -26.20 -16.91 -42.04
C LEU A 200 -27.29 -15.83 -41.97
N LEU A 201 -28.55 -16.22 -42.12
CA LEU A 201 -29.69 -15.30 -42.02
C LEU A 201 -29.77 -14.70 -40.61
N GLY A 202 -29.74 -15.53 -39.57
CA GLY A 202 -29.69 -15.08 -38.18
C GLY A 202 -28.49 -14.16 -37.91
N PHE A 203 -27.29 -14.54 -38.38
CA PHE A 203 -26.10 -13.69 -38.22
C PHE A 203 -26.24 -12.29 -38.84
N CYS A 204 -26.91 -12.18 -40.00
CA CYS A 204 -27.13 -10.90 -40.65
C CYS A 204 -28.19 -10.08 -39.94
N GLU A 205 -29.27 -10.70 -39.48
CA GLU A 205 -30.31 -10.04 -38.68
C GLU A 205 -29.74 -9.51 -37.36
N ASP A 206 -28.92 -10.30 -36.68
CA ASP A 206 -28.26 -9.94 -35.42
C ASP A 206 -27.30 -8.76 -35.60
N LYS A 207 -26.41 -8.83 -36.59
CA LYS A 207 -25.46 -7.74 -36.84
C LYS A 207 -26.15 -6.47 -37.34
N LEU A 208 -27.25 -6.60 -38.09
CA LEU A 208 -28.04 -5.45 -38.51
C LEU A 208 -28.79 -4.79 -37.35
N LYS A 209 -29.39 -5.58 -36.45
CA LYS A 209 -29.97 -5.09 -35.19
C LYS A 209 -28.95 -4.29 -34.36
N LEU A 210 -27.73 -4.81 -34.21
CA LEU A 210 -26.65 -4.10 -33.49
C LEU A 210 -26.18 -2.82 -34.20
N LEU A 211 -26.06 -2.82 -35.53
CA LEU A 211 -25.67 -1.62 -36.29
C LEU A 211 -26.72 -0.51 -36.14
N HIS A 212 -28.02 -0.85 -36.18
CA HIS A 212 -29.09 0.11 -35.93
C HIS A 212 -29.13 0.61 -34.49
N LEU A 213 -28.82 -0.24 -33.52
CA LEU A 213 -28.67 0.17 -32.12
C LEU A 213 -27.54 1.20 -31.98
N TYR A 214 -26.37 0.93 -32.55
CA TYR A 214 -25.24 1.86 -32.55
C TYR A 214 -25.60 3.20 -33.18
N GLU A 215 -26.27 3.18 -34.34
CA GLU A 215 -26.75 4.39 -35.02
C GLU A 215 -27.73 5.20 -34.16
N SER A 216 -28.66 4.51 -33.50
CA SER A 216 -29.65 5.14 -32.62
C SER A 216 -29.00 5.80 -31.41
N VAL A 217 -28.06 5.11 -30.75
CA VAL A 217 -27.30 5.66 -29.61
C VAL A 217 -26.41 6.82 -30.05
N GLN A 218 -25.73 6.73 -31.20
CA GLN A 218 -24.91 7.82 -31.72
C GLN A 218 -25.77 9.06 -32.04
N LYS A 219 -26.99 8.86 -32.56
CA LYS A 219 -27.93 9.95 -32.83
C LYS A 219 -28.34 10.64 -31.53
N ILE A 220 -28.70 9.89 -30.49
CA ILE A 220 -29.03 10.45 -29.16
C ILE A 220 -27.83 11.19 -28.55
N ASN A 221 -26.63 10.62 -28.66
CA ASN A 221 -25.38 11.25 -28.21
C ASN A 221 -25.00 12.52 -28.99
N SER A 222 -25.62 12.77 -30.16
CA SER A 222 -25.41 13.96 -30.99
C SER A 222 -26.50 15.02 -30.82
N SER A 223 -27.67 14.63 -30.30
CA SER A 223 -28.73 15.58 -29.94
C SER A 223 -28.40 16.20 -28.60
N ALA A 224 -27.86 17.42 -28.62
CA ALA A 224 -27.66 18.21 -27.41
C ALA A 224 -29.01 18.67 -26.86
N VAL A 225 -29.30 18.27 -25.62
CA VAL A 225 -30.39 18.87 -24.83
C VAL A 225 -29.84 20.16 -24.21
N GLU A 226 -30.64 21.23 -24.16
CA GLU A 226 -30.27 22.44 -23.43
C GLU A 226 -30.01 22.07 -21.96
N THR A 227 -28.80 22.33 -21.47
CA THR A 227 -28.40 22.01 -20.10
C THR A 227 -29.35 22.74 -19.15
N GLU A 228 -30.23 21.99 -18.47
CA GLU A 228 -31.05 22.56 -17.39
C GLU A 228 -30.12 23.22 -16.36
N ALA A 229 -30.58 24.31 -15.72
CA ALA A 229 -29.80 24.99 -14.69
C ALA A 229 -29.33 23.98 -13.63
N SER A 230 -28.12 24.16 -13.08
CA SER A 230 -27.62 23.31 -11.99
C SER A 230 -28.65 23.26 -10.87
N PRO A 231 -29.09 22.07 -10.42
CA PRO A 231 -30.15 21.96 -9.43
C PRO A 231 -29.73 22.70 -8.16
N SER A 232 -30.67 23.43 -7.55
CA SER A 232 -30.40 24.12 -6.29
C SER A 232 -30.08 23.11 -5.19
N THR A 233 -29.34 23.52 -4.15
CA THR A 233 -29.03 22.64 -3.00
C THR A 233 -30.29 22.08 -2.34
N LYS A 234 -31.40 22.83 -2.40
CA LYS A 234 -32.72 22.41 -1.90
C LYS A 234 -33.36 21.33 -2.77
N GLU A 235 -33.27 21.48 -4.09
CA GLU A 235 -33.76 20.47 -5.04
C GLU A 235 -32.97 19.15 -4.91
N LEU A 236 -31.66 19.23 -4.70
CA LEU A 236 -30.83 18.05 -4.45
C LEU A 236 -31.14 17.38 -3.11
N ALA A 237 -31.37 18.15 -2.04
CA ALA A 237 -31.76 17.61 -0.74
C ALA A 237 -33.10 16.86 -0.82
N LEU A 238 -34.10 17.46 -1.50
CA LEU A 238 -35.40 16.83 -1.75
C LEU A 238 -35.27 15.56 -2.59
N LEU A 239 -34.46 15.59 -3.65
CA LEU A 239 -34.26 14.44 -4.53
C LEU A 239 -33.58 13.27 -3.80
N LEU A 240 -32.64 13.54 -2.90
CA LEU A 240 -31.95 12.52 -2.11
C LEU A 240 -32.69 12.11 -0.83
N ARG A 241 -33.82 12.78 -0.50
CA ARG A 241 -34.56 12.63 0.77
C ARG A 241 -33.66 12.85 2.01
N LEU A 242 -32.80 13.87 1.95
CA LEU A 242 -31.90 14.25 3.05
C LEU A 242 -32.31 15.59 3.64
N GLU A 243 -32.00 15.83 4.92
CA GLU A 243 -32.10 17.16 5.50
C GLU A 243 -31.04 18.11 4.89
N GLU A 244 -31.31 19.41 4.86
CA GLU A 244 -30.36 20.40 4.31
C GLU A 244 -28.99 20.34 5.02
N ASP A 245 -28.99 20.05 6.33
CA ASP A 245 -27.78 19.94 7.16
C ASP A 245 -26.97 18.67 6.85
N GLU A 246 -27.65 17.54 6.60
CA GLU A 246 -26.99 16.28 6.22
C GLU A 246 -26.33 16.39 4.85
N LEU A 247 -27.00 17.03 3.89
CA LEU A 247 -26.42 17.29 2.57
C LEU A 247 -25.18 18.20 2.66
N GLN A 248 -25.19 19.20 3.54
CA GLN A 248 -24.02 20.06 3.77
C GLN A 248 -22.85 19.28 4.36
N ARG A 249 -23.10 18.37 5.31
CA ARG A 249 -22.06 17.47 5.86
C ARG A 249 -21.47 16.57 4.77
N LEU A 250 -22.33 15.94 3.97
CA LEU A 250 -21.90 15.09 2.84
C LEU A 250 -21.04 15.88 1.84
N GLN A 251 -21.45 17.10 1.47
CA GLN A 251 -20.67 17.97 0.59
C GLN A 251 -19.32 18.38 1.21
N ALA A 252 -19.26 18.60 2.52
CA ALA A 252 -18.01 18.90 3.21
C ALA A 252 -17.05 17.71 3.18
N LEU A 253 -17.53 16.49 3.44
CA LEU A 253 -16.74 15.25 3.37
C LEU A 253 -16.19 14.98 1.96
N ILE A 254 -17.03 15.18 0.93
CA ILE A 254 -16.58 15.01 -0.46
C ILE A 254 -15.54 16.07 -0.83
N ARG A 255 -15.68 17.30 -0.33
CA ARG A 255 -14.72 18.38 -0.59
C ARG A 255 -13.36 18.11 0.06
N SER A 256 -13.33 17.64 1.31
CA SER A 256 -12.08 17.27 1.98
C SER A 256 -11.40 16.09 1.27
N TYR A 257 -12.16 15.06 0.90
CA TYR A 257 -11.67 13.95 0.09
C TYR A 257 -11.06 14.43 -1.24
N LYS A 258 -11.73 15.35 -1.96
CA LYS A 258 -11.26 15.88 -3.24
C LYS A 258 -9.93 16.60 -3.12
N GLN A 259 -9.74 17.40 -2.07
CA GLN A 259 -8.50 18.16 -1.84
C GLN A 259 -7.29 17.23 -1.74
N GLU A 260 -7.43 16.15 -0.96
CA GLU A 260 -6.37 15.15 -0.75
C GLU A 260 -6.18 14.19 -1.94
N HIS A 261 -7.21 14.00 -2.78
CA HIS A 261 -7.20 13.05 -3.91
C HIS A 261 -6.58 13.59 -5.23
N THR A 262 -5.85 14.70 -5.19
CA THR A 262 -5.28 15.33 -6.40
C THR A 262 -4.02 14.60 -6.92
N ARG A 263 -4.20 13.45 -7.58
CA ARG A 263 -3.25 12.96 -8.59
C ARG A 263 -3.66 13.48 -9.96
N THR A 264 -2.88 14.37 -10.56
CA THR A 264 -3.04 14.81 -11.95
C THR A 264 -2.75 13.63 -12.88
N GLY A 265 -3.80 13.10 -13.52
CA GLY A 265 -3.64 12.16 -14.62
C GLY A 265 -3.38 12.95 -15.89
N VAL A 266 -2.34 12.59 -16.65
CA VAL A 266 -2.11 13.15 -17.99
C VAL A 266 -3.16 12.53 -18.92
N ARG A 267 -4.08 13.34 -19.44
CA ARG A 267 -4.98 12.93 -20.53
C ARG A 267 -4.33 13.24 -21.87
N PHE A 268 -4.38 12.30 -22.81
CA PHE A 268 -3.98 12.54 -24.19
C PHE A 268 -5.21 12.98 -25.00
N ALA A 269 -5.00 13.80 -26.03
CA ALA A 269 -6.09 14.37 -26.83
C ALA A 269 -6.89 13.33 -27.63
N ASP A 270 -6.37 12.10 -27.78
CA ASP A 270 -7.04 10.99 -28.46
C ASP A 270 -8.09 10.28 -27.56
N ASP A 271 -8.15 10.60 -26.26
CA ASP A 271 -9.13 10.07 -25.29
C ASP A 271 -10.42 10.92 -25.26
N GLU A 272 -11.11 11.10 -26.40
CA GLU A 272 -12.43 11.72 -26.35
C GLU A 272 -13.42 10.82 -25.57
N PRO A 273 -14.01 11.29 -24.46
CA PRO A 273 -14.83 10.47 -23.59
C PRO A 273 -16.16 10.11 -24.28
N GLY A 274 -16.28 8.86 -24.72
CA GLY A 274 -17.51 8.31 -25.31
C GLY A 274 -17.40 7.85 -26.77
N ALA A 275 -16.23 7.95 -27.40
CA ALA A 275 -16.02 7.44 -28.76
C ALA A 275 -15.69 5.93 -28.75
N LEU A 276 -16.68 5.07 -29.01
CA LEU A 276 -16.48 3.63 -29.16
C LEU A 276 -16.47 3.25 -30.66
N PRO A 277 -15.41 2.62 -31.19
CA PRO A 277 -15.39 2.14 -32.56
C PRO A 277 -16.49 1.10 -32.83
N VAL A 278 -17.14 1.17 -33.98
CA VAL A 278 -18.23 0.23 -34.40
C VAL A 278 -17.78 -1.23 -34.29
N ARG A 279 -16.52 -1.51 -34.66
CA ARG A 279 -15.92 -2.84 -34.54
C ARG A 279 -15.98 -3.36 -33.10
N ALA A 280 -15.51 -2.56 -32.16
CA ALA A 280 -15.47 -2.92 -30.74
C ALA A 280 -16.89 -3.16 -30.21
N PHE A 281 -17.84 -2.28 -30.57
CA PHE A 281 -19.25 -2.44 -30.22
C PHE A 281 -19.84 -3.78 -30.69
N LEU A 282 -19.59 -4.18 -31.95
CA LEU A 282 -20.07 -5.44 -32.52
C LEU A 282 -19.37 -6.68 -31.94
N GLU A 283 -18.15 -6.52 -31.43
CA GLU A 283 -17.39 -7.59 -30.77
C GLU A 283 -17.89 -7.81 -29.32
N TYR A 284 -18.34 -6.74 -28.63
CA TYR A 284 -18.77 -6.76 -27.24
C TYR A 284 -20.18 -7.30 -26.98
N LEU A 285 -21.06 -7.26 -27.99
CA LEU A 285 -22.46 -7.69 -27.84
C LEU A 285 -22.73 -9.02 -28.54
N GLU A 286 -23.52 -9.87 -27.90
CA GLU A 286 -24.12 -11.09 -28.46
C GLU A 286 -25.62 -10.91 -28.60
N CYS A 287 -26.16 -11.37 -29.72
CA CYS A 287 -27.61 -11.43 -29.93
C CYS A 287 -28.06 -12.88 -29.70
N GLU A 288 -28.98 -13.04 -28.77
CA GLU A 288 -29.84 -14.20 -28.62
C GLU A 288 -31.19 -13.90 -29.31
N PRO A 289 -32.00 -14.92 -29.66
CA PRO A 289 -33.20 -14.76 -30.49
C PRO A 289 -34.13 -13.60 -30.08
N ASP A 290 -34.24 -13.29 -28.77
CA ASP A 290 -35.05 -12.20 -28.23
C ASP A 290 -34.32 -11.26 -27.25
N ALA A 291 -33.00 -11.42 -27.05
CA ALA A 291 -32.26 -10.64 -26.06
C ALA A 291 -30.84 -10.29 -26.54
N VAL A 292 -30.32 -9.13 -26.13
CA VAL A 292 -28.92 -8.77 -26.36
C VAL A 292 -28.17 -8.92 -25.04
N SER A 293 -27.09 -9.69 -25.05
CA SER A 293 -26.23 -9.92 -23.89
C SER A 293 -24.84 -9.32 -24.11
N VAL A 294 -24.19 -8.93 -23.01
CA VAL A 294 -22.82 -8.42 -23.03
C VAL A 294 -21.88 -9.61 -22.86
N LYS A 295 -20.90 -9.76 -23.76
CA LYS A 295 -19.89 -10.83 -23.64
C LYS A 295 -19.06 -10.66 -22.38
N LYS A 296 -18.39 -11.75 -21.96
CA LYS A 296 -17.33 -11.67 -20.95
C LYS A 296 -16.11 -10.97 -21.55
N ILE A 297 -15.97 -9.69 -21.23
CA ILE A 297 -14.98 -8.76 -21.78
C ILE A 297 -14.10 -8.25 -20.61
N SER A 298 -12.94 -7.66 -20.88
CA SER A 298 -12.13 -7.01 -19.84
C SER A 298 -12.85 -5.81 -19.20
N GLU A 299 -12.43 -5.39 -18.00
CA GLU A 299 -13.08 -4.27 -17.29
C GLU A 299 -12.98 -2.94 -18.06
N GLU A 300 -11.86 -2.67 -18.72
CA GLU A 300 -11.64 -1.41 -19.48
C GLU A 300 -12.61 -1.30 -20.67
N GLU A 301 -12.77 -2.39 -21.40
CA GLU A 301 -13.69 -2.50 -22.52
C GLU A 301 -15.16 -2.44 -22.05
N TYR A 302 -15.47 -2.99 -20.86
CA TYR A 302 -16.79 -2.87 -20.23
C TYR A 302 -17.11 -1.41 -19.87
N ILE A 303 -16.13 -0.67 -19.35
CA ILE A 303 -16.24 0.77 -19.07
C ILE A 303 -16.38 1.58 -20.37
N ALA A 304 -15.67 1.19 -21.44
CA ALA A 304 -15.80 1.85 -22.74
C ALA A 304 -17.21 1.68 -23.33
N LEU A 305 -17.78 0.48 -23.26
CA LEU A 305 -19.16 0.20 -23.67
C LEU A 305 -20.18 0.98 -22.84
N GLY A 306 -20.03 0.96 -21.51
CA GLY A 306 -20.91 1.73 -20.63
C GLY A 306 -20.79 3.24 -20.85
N SER A 307 -19.57 3.74 -21.13
CA SER A 307 -19.33 5.15 -21.39
C SER A 307 -20.03 5.60 -22.68
N PHE A 308 -20.03 4.75 -23.71
CA PHE A 308 -20.77 5.01 -24.95
C PHE A 308 -22.28 5.14 -24.73
N PHE A 309 -22.87 4.30 -23.86
CA PHE A 309 -24.30 4.35 -23.56
C PHE A 309 -24.70 5.48 -22.62
N PHE A 310 -23.95 5.70 -21.54
CA PHE A 310 -24.45 6.47 -20.40
C PHE A 310 -23.67 7.75 -20.10
N TRP A 311 -22.44 7.92 -20.59
CA TRP A 311 -21.58 9.02 -20.13
C TRP A 311 -22.16 10.40 -20.42
N LYS A 312 -22.63 10.64 -21.65
CA LYS A 312 -23.26 11.92 -22.02
C LYS A 312 -24.56 12.17 -21.28
N CYS A 313 -25.35 11.12 -21.07
CA CYS A 313 -26.58 11.20 -20.31
C CYS A 313 -26.30 11.51 -18.81
N LEU A 314 -25.18 11.04 -18.25
CA LEU A 314 -24.74 11.34 -16.87
C LEU A 314 -24.25 12.79 -16.72
N LEU A 315 -23.74 13.39 -17.78
CA LEU A 315 -23.37 14.82 -17.82
C LEU A 315 -24.58 15.74 -18.06
N GLY A 316 -25.76 15.19 -18.35
CA GLY A 316 -26.95 15.96 -18.69
C GLY A 316 -26.99 16.47 -20.14
N GLU A 317 -26.11 15.98 -21.01
CA GLU A 317 -26.03 16.40 -22.42
C GLU A 317 -27.11 15.74 -23.29
N CYS A 318 -27.62 14.58 -22.87
CA CYS A 318 -28.56 13.76 -23.63
C CYS A 318 -29.73 13.27 -22.76
N SER A 319 -30.86 12.99 -23.40
CA SER A 319 -32.09 12.51 -22.77
C SER A 319 -31.92 11.10 -22.15
N THR A 320 -32.13 10.97 -20.85
CA THR A 320 -32.06 9.68 -20.14
C THR A 320 -33.20 8.74 -20.54
N SER A 321 -34.40 9.30 -20.78
CA SER A 321 -35.60 8.54 -21.14
C SER A 321 -35.48 7.86 -22.51
N GLU A 322 -35.06 8.60 -23.53
CA GLU A 322 -34.95 8.07 -24.89
C GLU A 322 -33.85 7.01 -24.99
N MET A 323 -32.75 7.17 -24.24
CA MET A 323 -31.69 6.17 -24.17
C MET A 323 -32.18 4.86 -23.54
N CYS A 324 -32.84 4.91 -22.38
CA CYS A 324 -33.34 3.71 -21.70
C CYS A 324 -34.38 2.97 -22.55
N GLU A 325 -35.33 3.69 -23.18
CA GLU A 325 -36.31 3.10 -24.08
C GLU A 325 -35.68 2.44 -25.32
N THR A 326 -34.62 3.05 -25.88
CA THR A 326 -33.91 2.50 -27.04
C THR A 326 -33.19 1.21 -26.69
N LEU A 327 -32.59 1.14 -25.50
CA LEU A 327 -31.93 -0.06 -24.99
C LEU A 327 -32.94 -1.17 -24.63
N GLU A 328 -34.10 -0.82 -24.06
CA GLU A 328 -35.20 -1.76 -23.79
C GLU A 328 -35.74 -2.38 -25.09
N LYS A 329 -36.02 -1.54 -26.09
CA LYS A 329 -36.51 -2.00 -27.42
C LYS A 329 -35.49 -2.89 -28.14
N ALA A 330 -34.20 -2.74 -27.82
CA ALA A 330 -33.14 -3.59 -28.36
C ALA A 330 -33.00 -4.94 -27.63
N GLY A 331 -33.74 -5.17 -26.53
CA GLY A 331 -33.70 -6.42 -25.79
C GLY A 331 -32.56 -6.53 -24.77
N LEU A 332 -31.98 -5.41 -24.33
CA LEU A 332 -31.00 -5.41 -23.23
C LEU A 332 -31.73 -5.49 -21.88
N GLY A 333 -31.40 -6.52 -21.09
CA GLY A 333 -31.96 -6.68 -19.75
C GLY A 333 -31.48 -5.59 -18.76
N PRO A 334 -32.26 -5.28 -17.71
CA PRO A 334 -31.93 -4.20 -16.78
C PRO A 334 -30.68 -4.49 -15.93
N GLN A 335 -30.40 -5.75 -15.57
CA GLN A 335 -29.23 -6.11 -14.74
C GLN A 335 -27.88 -5.81 -15.41
N PRO A 336 -27.60 -6.22 -16.67
CA PRO A 336 -26.40 -5.81 -17.39
C PRO A 336 -26.26 -4.29 -17.57
N LEU A 337 -27.38 -3.58 -17.77
CA LEU A 337 -27.38 -2.12 -17.92
C LEU A 337 -27.00 -1.43 -16.60
N LEU A 338 -27.54 -1.90 -15.47
CA LEU A 338 -27.18 -1.42 -14.14
C LEU A 338 -25.68 -1.63 -13.87
N SER A 339 -25.12 -2.80 -14.19
CA SER A 339 -23.68 -3.04 -14.00
C SER A 339 -22.82 -2.15 -14.90
N LEU A 340 -23.20 -1.91 -16.16
CA LEU A 340 -22.50 -0.97 -17.05
C LEU A 340 -22.53 0.45 -16.49
N LEU A 341 -23.72 0.93 -16.09
CA LEU A 341 -23.92 2.25 -15.51
C LEU A 341 -23.07 2.46 -14.26
N LEU A 342 -23.13 1.53 -13.30
CA LEU A 342 -22.37 1.62 -12.06
C LEU A 342 -20.87 1.54 -12.30
N LYS A 343 -20.38 0.69 -13.22
CA LYS A 343 -18.94 0.60 -13.53
C LYS A 343 -18.40 1.91 -14.11
N VAL A 344 -19.15 2.58 -14.98
CA VAL A 344 -18.78 3.89 -15.53
C VAL A 344 -18.78 4.95 -14.45
N TRP A 345 -19.83 4.98 -13.62
CA TRP A 345 -19.95 5.92 -12.50
C TRP A 345 -18.78 5.79 -11.52
N LEU A 346 -18.45 4.57 -11.12
CA LEU A 346 -17.37 4.32 -10.17
C LEU A 346 -15.98 4.59 -10.79
N TRP A 347 -15.80 4.36 -12.10
CA TRP A 347 -14.51 4.58 -12.76
C TRP A 347 -14.19 6.07 -12.98
N LYS A 348 -15.19 6.90 -13.32
CA LYS A 348 -15.01 8.35 -13.61
C LYS A 348 -15.26 9.26 -12.40
N GLU A 349 -14.87 8.81 -11.21
CA GLU A 349 -15.11 9.50 -9.93
C GLU A 349 -14.75 11.00 -9.97
N LYS A 350 -13.58 11.37 -10.49
CA LYS A 350 -13.13 12.78 -10.49
C LYS A 350 -14.07 13.73 -11.23
N GLU A 351 -14.57 13.30 -12.39
CA GLU A 351 -15.46 14.10 -13.25
C GLU A 351 -16.85 14.22 -12.62
N ILE A 352 -17.30 13.15 -11.94
CA ILE A 352 -18.59 13.10 -11.25
C ILE A 352 -18.60 13.99 -10.00
N LEU A 353 -17.53 13.95 -9.21
CA LEU A 353 -17.39 14.80 -8.02
C LEU A 353 -17.31 16.31 -8.37
N GLU A 354 -17.09 16.66 -9.64
CA GLU A 354 -17.06 18.04 -10.11
C GLU A 354 -18.43 18.57 -10.53
N ASN A 355 -19.29 17.72 -11.06
CA ASN A 355 -20.59 18.14 -11.59
C ASN A 355 -21.75 17.62 -10.73
N PRO A 356 -22.41 18.47 -9.90
CA PRO A 356 -23.53 18.05 -9.08
C PRO A 356 -24.78 17.66 -9.90
N GLN A 357 -24.89 18.10 -11.16
CA GLN A 357 -25.99 17.70 -12.06
C GLN A 357 -25.94 16.19 -12.35
N SER A 358 -24.77 15.57 -12.28
CA SER A 358 -24.64 14.13 -12.52
C SER A 358 -25.45 13.28 -11.54
N LEU A 359 -25.74 13.79 -10.34
CA LEU A 359 -26.57 13.13 -9.34
C LEU A 359 -28.04 13.05 -9.76
N SER A 360 -28.61 14.14 -10.28
CA SER A 360 -30.00 14.13 -10.76
C SER A 360 -30.15 13.27 -12.02
N CYS A 361 -29.15 13.30 -12.92
CA CYS A 361 -29.09 12.42 -14.07
C CYS A 361 -29.04 10.93 -13.67
N LEU A 362 -28.20 10.57 -12.68
CA LEU A 362 -28.13 9.21 -12.17
C LEU A 362 -29.45 8.77 -11.53
N HIS A 363 -30.08 9.63 -10.72
CA HIS A 363 -31.38 9.35 -10.12
C HIS A 363 -32.45 9.06 -11.18
N ASN A 364 -32.51 9.90 -12.22
CA ASN A 364 -33.45 9.72 -13.33
C ASN A 364 -33.18 8.42 -14.11
N MET A 365 -31.91 8.08 -14.36
CA MET A 365 -31.56 6.80 -15.00
C MET A 365 -31.96 5.61 -14.15
N LEU A 366 -31.62 5.61 -12.86
CA LEU A 366 -31.92 4.48 -11.97
C LEU A 366 -33.42 4.28 -11.82
N SER A 367 -34.20 5.37 -11.70
CA SER A 367 -35.67 5.30 -11.68
C SER A 367 -36.24 4.68 -12.96
N ARG A 368 -35.68 5.00 -14.13
CA ARG A 368 -36.14 4.43 -15.41
C ARG A 368 -35.70 2.99 -15.60
N LEU A 369 -34.49 2.64 -15.21
CA LEU A 369 -34.00 1.26 -15.26
C LEU A 369 -34.78 0.34 -14.30
N SER A 370 -35.21 0.85 -13.14
CA SER A 370 -36.06 0.10 -12.21
C SER A 370 -37.51 -0.07 -12.69
N ASP A 371 -38.00 0.80 -13.58
CA ASP A 371 -39.33 0.69 -14.20
C ASP A 371 -39.36 -0.34 -15.35
N MET A 372 -38.19 -0.79 -15.84
CA MET A 372 -38.10 -1.78 -16.92
C MET A 372 -38.69 -3.13 -16.48
N LYS A 373 -39.34 -3.82 -17.42
CA LYS A 373 -39.87 -5.17 -17.17
C LYS A 373 -38.75 -6.10 -16.71
N VAL A 374 -39.01 -6.92 -15.68
CA VAL A 374 -38.04 -7.87 -15.07
C VAL A 374 -37.02 -7.23 -14.10
N ALA A 375 -36.98 -5.91 -13.92
CA ALA A 375 -36.08 -5.27 -12.95
C ALA A 375 -36.50 -5.53 -11.48
N ILE A 376 -37.78 -5.31 -11.17
CA ILE A 376 -38.40 -5.60 -9.87
C ILE A 376 -39.65 -6.44 -10.15
N ASP A 377 -39.68 -7.68 -9.67
CA ASP A 377 -40.83 -8.57 -9.86
C ASP A 377 -42.06 -7.99 -9.11
N GLU A 378 -43.21 -7.85 -9.79
CA GLU A 378 -44.46 -7.36 -9.16
C GLU A 378 -44.93 -8.28 -8.02
N THR A 379 -44.45 -9.52 -7.98
CA THR A 379 -44.69 -10.49 -6.90
C THR A 379 -43.69 -10.41 -5.75
N TRP A 380 -42.73 -9.48 -5.79
CA TRP A 380 -41.70 -9.35 -4.77
C TRP A 380 -42.28 -9.05 -3.38
N ASP A 381 -41.80 -9.80 -2.38
CA ASP A 381 -42.15 -9.59 -0.98
C ASP A 381 -41.34 -8.43 -0.41
N LEU A 382 -42.04 -7.41 0.10
CA LEU A 382 -41.46 -6.22 0.72
C LEU A 382 -40.64 -6.56 1.98
N GLN A 383 -40.84 -7.75 2.55
CA GLN A 383 -40.06 -8.25 3.68
C GLN A 383 -38.76 -8.95 3.27
N SER A 384 -38.48 -9.11 1.98
CA SER A 384 -37.28 -9.80 1.47
C SER A 384 -36.33 -8.84 0.75
N VAL A 385 -35.03 -9.16 0.80
CA VAL A 385 -33.94 -8.33 0.26
C VAL A 385 -33.91 -8.39 -1.26
N SER A 386 -34.20 -7.28 -1.94
CA SER A 386 -34.28 -7.24 -3.40
C SER A 386 -32.94 -7.60 -4.09
N PRO A 387 -32.90 -8.59 -5.00
CA PRO A 387 -31.71 -8.93 -5.77
C PRO A 387 -31.20 -7.77 -6.64
N TRP A 388 -32.12 -6.93 -7.13
CA TRP A 388 -31.81 -5.73 -7.90
C TRP A 388 -30.97 -4.74 -7.08
N TRP A 389 -31.45 -4.37 -5.89
CA TRP A 389 -30.72 -3.48 -5.00
C TRP A 389 -29.46 -4.14 -4.44
N GLN A 390 -29.47 -5.47 -4.25
CA GLN A 390 -28.28 -6.21 -3.85
C GLN A 390 -27.16 -6.12 -4.90
N GLN A 391 -27.47 -6.15 -6.19
CA GLN A 391 -26.47 -5.94 -7.25
C GLN A 391 -25.81 -4.56 -7.13
N MET A 392 -26.60 -3.51 -6.87
CA MET A 392 -26.08 -2.16 -6.68
C MET A 392 -25.24 -2.03 -5.40
N ARG A 393 -25.74 -2.56 -4.27
CA ARG A 393 -25.01 -2.56 -2.99
C ARG A 393 -23.67 -3.28 -3.10
N THR A 394 -23.65 -4.46 -3.73
CA THR A 394 -22.40 -5.23 -3.93
C THR A 394 -21.39 -4.49 -4.80
N ALA A 395 -21.82 -3.79 -5.85
CA ALA A 395 -20.94 -2.95 -6.65
C ALA A 395 -20.33 -1.79 -5.83
N CYS A 396 -21.12 -1.14 -4.97
CA CYS A 396 -20.65 -0.09 -4.07
C CYS A 396 -19.64 -0.63 -3.04
N ILE A 397 -19.94 -1.76 -2.41
CA ILE A 397 -19.09 -2.42 -1.39
C ILE A 397 -17.72 -2.80 -1.97
N GLN A 398 -17.68 -3.23 -3.23
CA GLN A 398 -16.44 -3.65 -3.92
C GLN A 398 -15.62 -2.47 -4.46
N SER A 399 -16.23 -1.30 -4.64
CA SER A 399 -15.58 -0.15 -5.25
C SER A 399 -14.45 0.40 -4.38
N THR A 400 -13.36 0.79 -5.02
CA THR A 400 -12.27 1.55 -4.38
C THR A 400 -12.44 3.08 -4.49
N SER A 401 -13.44 3.51 -5.24
CA SER A 401 -13.79 4.91 -5.46
C SER A 401 -14.88 5.29 -4.48
N ASN A 402 -14.46 5.66 -3.26
CA ASN A 402 -15.35 5.83 -2.11
C ASN A 402 -16.32 7.00 -2.28
N GLY A 403 -15.88 8.10 -2.89
CA GLY A 403 -16.75 9.27 -3.11
C GLY A 403 -17.85 8.97 -4.11
N ALA A 404 -17.50 8.34 -5.24
CA ALA A 404 -18.48 7.91 -6.23
C ALA A 404 -19.43 6.84 -5.67
N ALA A 405 -18.92 5.88 -4.90
CA ALA A 405 -19.73 4.82 -4.28
C ALA A 405 -20.75 5.39 -3.30
N LEU A 406 -20.32 6.30 -2.40
CA LEU A 406 -21.21 6.95 -1.43
C LEU A 406 -22.33 7.71 -2.13
N LEU A 407 -22.01 8.53 -3.13
CA LEU A 407 -23.01 9.25 -3.92
C LEU A 407 -23.99 8.32 -4.63
N SER A 408 -23.50 7.24 -5.25
CA SER A 408 -24.38 6.27 -5.89
C SER A 408 -25.29 5.56 -4.88
N ALA A 409 -24.81 5.28 -3.67
CA ALA A 409 -25.60 4.65 -2.63
C ALA A 409 -26.72 5.58 -2.11
N HIS A 410 -26.46 6.89 -1.94
CA HIS A 410 -27.52 7.85 -1.58
C HIS A 410 -28.60 7.94 -2.66
N VAL A 411 -28.19 7.99 -3.94
CA VAL A 411 -29.15 8.00 -5.06
C VAL A 411 -29.95 6.69 -5.10
N GLY A 412 -29.28 5.54 -4.97
CA GLY A 412 -29.93 4.22 -4.94
C GLY A 412 -30.92 4.08 -3.79
N HIS A 413 -30.56 4.54 -2.60
CA HIS A 413 -31.44 4.56 -1.43
C HIS A 413 -32.69 5.43 -1.66
N SER A 414 -32.52 6.64 -2.23
CA SER A 414 -33.67 7.51 -2.54
C SER A 414 -34.63 6.86 -3.55
N VAL A 415 -34.10 6.31 -4.65
CA VAL A 415 -34.92 5.62 -5.67
C VAL A 415 -35.62 4.38 -5.07
N ALA A 416 -34.90 3.57 -4.29
CA ALA A 416 -35.48 2.41 -3.61
C ALA A 416 -36.61 2.80 -2.65
N SER A 417 -36.42 3.90 -1.91
CA SER A 417 -37.42 4.45 -0.98
C SER A 417 -38.65 4.96 -1.73
N ASN A 418 -38.47 5.67 -2.85
CA ASN A 418 -39.56 6.13 -3.72
C ASN A 418 -40.42 4.96 -4.23
N ILE A 419 -39.78 3.91 -4.74
CA ILE A 419 -40.47 2.72 -5.29
C ILE A 419 -41.18 1.94 -4.19
N THR A 420 -40.55 1.79 -3.02
CA THR A 420 -41.15 1.12 -1.86
C THR A 420 -42.39 1.88 -1.38
N SER A 421 -42.32 3.22 -1.28
CA SER A 421 -43.49 4.04 -0.94
C SER A 421 -44.61 3.89 -1.96
N ALA A 422 -44.31 3.93 -3.27
CA ALA A 422 -45.31 3.77 -4.32
C ALA A 422 -45.96 2.38 -4.35
N LEU A 423 -45.20 1.31 -4.03
CA LEU A 423 -45.71 -0.05 -3.91
C LEU A 423 -46.55 -0.25 -2.65
N ALA A 424 -46.19 0.38 -1.54
CA ALA A 424 -46.97 0.36 -0.30
C ALA A 424 -48.34 1.05 -0.48
N GLU A 425 -48.37 2.20 -1.17
CA GLU A 425 -49.62 2.90 -1.52
C GLU A 425 -50.52 2.06 -2.43
N LYS A 426 -49.96 1.28 -3.36
CA LYS A 426 -50.72 0.38 -4.25
C LYS A 426 -51.27 -0.87 -3.54
N LYS A 427 -50.61 -1.34 -2.46
CA LYS A 427 -51.01 -2.53 -1.68
C LYS A 427 -51.98 -2.21 -0.53
N LEU A 428 -52.17 -0.94 -0.13
CA LEU A 428 -53.25 -0.57 0.79
C LEU A 428 -54.62 -0.77 0.10
N PRO A 429 -55.56 -1.55 0.69
CA PRO A 429 -56.86 -1.80 0.06
C PRO A 429 -57.63 -0.49 -0.12
N LYS A 430 -58.05 -0.20 -1.36
CA LYS A 430 -59.01 0.87 -1.69
C LYS A 430 -60.42 0.68 -1.08
N SER A 431 -60.61 -0.27 -0.17
CA SER A 431 -61.91 -0.62 0.42
C SER A 431 -62.22 0.12 1.73
N LEU A 432 -61.41 1.10 2.15
CA LEU A 432 -61.66 1.90 3.37
C LEU A 432 -61.63 3.41 3.12
N GLN A 433 -61.64 3.87 1.86
CA GLN A 433 -61.73 5.29 1.50
C GLN A 433 -63.18 5.73 1.24
N GLU A 434 -64.09 5.42 2.15
CA GLU A 434 -65.36 6.13 2.29
C GLU A 434 -65.66 6.28 3.79
N ASP A 435 -64.91 7.16 4.47
CA ASP A 435 -65.49 8.12 5.43
C ASP A 435 -64.43 9.10 5.93
N GLU A 436 -64.88 10.33 6.15
CA GLU A 436 -64.10 11.54 6.39
C GLU A 436 -63.14 11.47 7.59
N GLY A 437 -61.93 11.99 7.41
CA GLY A 437 -60.93 12.12 8.47
C GLY A 437 -59.57 12.57 7.95
N GLU A 438 -59.48 13.75 7.33
CA GLU A 438 -58.21 14.46 7.20
C GLU A 438 -57.60 14.66 8.60
N SER A 439 -56.30 14.41 8.75
CA SER A 439 -55.41 14.81 9.88
C SER A 439 -54.77 13.72 10.77
N MET A 440 -54.78 12.41 10.46
CA MET A 440 -53.96 11.44 11.25
C MET A 440 -53.37 10.31 10.39
N THR A 441 -52.48 10.62 9.45
CA THR A 441 -51.55 9.64 8.85
C THR A 441 -50.10 10.12 8.95
N ASP A 442 -49.72 10.60 10.14
CA ASP A 442 -48.31 10.76 10.47
C ASP A 442 -47.66 9.38 10.67
N SER A 443 -46.73 9.05 9.78
CA SER A 443 -45.46 8.35 10.09
C SER A 443 -45.48 6.89 10.56
N TRP A 444 -46.23 5.98 9.93
CA TRP A 444 -45.82 4.57 9.96
C TRP A 444 -44.87 4.32 8.78
N GLU A 445 -43.58 4.64 8.94
CA GLU A 445 -42.55 4.16 8.01
C GLU A 445 -42.51 2.63 8.08
N ALA A 446 -42.85 1.97 6.99
CA ALA A 446 -42.71 0.53 6.89
C ALA A 446 -41.21 0.19 6.89
N LEU A 447 -40.66 -0.18 8.05
CA LEU A 447 -39.30 -0.68 8.19
C LEU A 447 -39.13 -1.93 7.33
N SER A 448 -38.47 -1.78 6.19
CA SER A 448 -38.08 -2.89 5.33
C SER A 448 -36.65 -3.34 5.66
N LEU A 449 -36.34 -4.61 5.46
CA LEU A 449 -34.94 -5.06 5.58
C LEU A 449 -34.04 -4.32 4.58
N ASP A 450 -34.55 -3.99 3.38
CA ASP A 450 -33.79 -3.25 2.37
C ASP A 450 -33.41 -1.84 2.83
N THR A 451 -34.29 -1.11 3.52
CA THR A 451 -33.99 0.22 4.07
C THR A 451 -32.87 0.17 5.11
N GLU A 452 -32.85 -0.86 5.97
CA GLU A 452 -31.78 -1.02 6.96
C GLU A 452 -30.44 -1.40 6.32
N TYR A 453 -30.44 -2.28 5.29
CA TYR A 453 -29.23 -2.57 4.52
C TYR A 453 -28.68 -1.35 3.78
N TRP A 454 -29.55 -0.44 3.32
CA TRP A 454 -29.11 0.83 2.73
C TRP A 454 -28.50 1.77 3.77
N LYS A 455 -29.14 1.96 4.92
CA LYS A 455 -28.59 2.78 6.03
C LYS A 455 -27.23 2.24 6.49
N LEU A 456 -27.12 0.92 6.66
CA LEU A 456 -25.86 0.26 7.00
C LEU A 456 -24.77 0.53 5.96
N LEU A 457 -25.08 0.34 4.66
CA LEU A 457 -24.12 0.59 3.59
C LEU A 457 -23.69 2.06 3.52
N LEU A 458 -24.62 3.00 3.66
CA LEU A 458 -24.31 4.43 3.68
C LEU A 458 -23.33 4.75 4.81
N LYS A 459 -23.61 4.24 6.01
CA LYS A 459 -22.71 4.42 7.17
C LYS A 459 -21.32 3.83 6.91
N GLN A 460 -21.23 2.60 6.40
CA GLN A 460 -19.95 1.96 6.06
C GLN A 460 -19.17 2.72 4.97
N LEU A 461 -19.84 3.29 3.97
CA LEU A 461 -19.22 4.07 2.91
C LEU A 461 -18.74 5.45 3.40
N GLU A 462 -19.48 6.11 4.28
CA GLU A 462 -19.05 7.34 4.95
C GLU A 462 -17.79 7.09 5.79
N ASP A 463 -17.81 6.05 6.62
CA ASP A 463 -16.67 5.66 7.46
C ASP A 463 -15.43 5.34 6.59
N CYS A 464 -15.63 4.60 5.48
CA CYS A 464 -14.57 4.28 4.52
C CYS A 464 -14.03 5.52 3.76
N LEU A 465 -14.89 6.50 3.45
CA LEU A 465 -14.49 7.76 2.82
C LEU A 465 -13.62 8.60 3.76
N ILE A 466 -14.01 8.72 5.03
CA ILE A 466 -13.26 9.47 6.05
C ILE A 466 -11.89 8.83 6.27
N LEU A 467 -11.85 7.50 6.43
CA LEU A 467 -10.60 6.76 6.55
C LEU A 467 -9.71 6.94 5.32
N GLN A 468 -10.24 6.81 4.10
CA GLN A 468 -9.46 7.02 2.88
C GLN A 468 -8.96 8.46 2.74
N THR A 469 -9.71 9.45 3.24
CA THR A 469 -9.28 10.86 3.28
C THR A 469 -8.04 11.02 4.15
N LEU A 470 -8.03 10.41 5.35
CA LEU A 470 -6.83 10.37 6.21
C LEU A 470 -5.64 9.72 5.48
N LEU A 471 -5.85 8.57 4.84
CA LEU A 471 -4.79 7.85 4.13
C LEU A 471 -4.18 8.62 2.95
N HIS A 472 -4.95 9.52 2.33
CA HIS A 472 -4.44 10.38 1.27
C HIS A 472 -3.69 11.61 1.77
N CYS A 473 -3.89 11.98 3.05
CA CYS A 473 -3.19 13.10 3.66
C CYS A 473 -1.68 12.85 3.74
N LYS A 474 -0.90 13.81 3.23
CA LYS A 474 0.58 13.78 3.19
C LYS A 474 1.22 14.69 4.26
N GLY A 475 0.45 15.10 5.25
CA GLY A 475 0.65 16.32 6.04
C GLY A 475 1.78 16.37 7.07
N LEU A 476 2.79 15.47 7.06
CA LEU A 476 4.02 15.72 7.83
C LEU A 476 5.24 15.60 6.92
N LYS A 477 6.00 16.69 6.82
CA LYS A 477 7.32 16.65 6.16
C LYS A 477 8.20 15.64 6.90
N LYS A 478 8.73 14.68 6.14
CA LYS A 478 9.68 13.66 6.59
C LYS A 478 10.85 14.27 7.37
N THR A 479 10.80 14.22 8.69
CA THR A 479 11.92 14.62 9.57
C THR A 479 13.07 13.62 9.47
N SER A 480 12.76 12.35 9.21
CA SER A 480 13.71 11.28 8.92
C SER A 480 13.69 10.94 7.42
N LYS A 481 14.88 10.73 6.82
CA LYS A 481 14.99 10.20 5.45
C LYS A 481 14.57 8.73 5.45
N ILE A 482 13.28 8.42 5.62
CA ILE A 482 12.75 7.09 5.32
C ILE A 482 13.12 6.83 3.86
N SER A 483 14.08 5.93 3.69
CA SER A 483 14.59 5.52 2.38
C SER A 483 13.41 5.25 1.48
N SER A 484 13.37 5.90 0.32
CA SER A 484 12.28 5.83 -0.66
C SER A 484 12.00 4.41 -1.18
N LEU A 485 12.80 3.42 -0.76
CA LEU A 485 12.74 2.02 -1.17
C LEU A 485 11.70 1.19 -0.40
N GLN A 486 11.19 1.63 0.76
CA GLN A 486 10.43 0.74 1.66
C GLN A 486 8.92 1.00 1.76
N VAL A 487 8.42 2.08 1.17
CA VAL A 487 7.01 2.43 1.30
C VAL A 487 6.22 1.81 0.15
N GLU A 488 5.67 0.61 0.34
CA GLU A 488 4.57 0.11 -0.50
C GLU A 488 3.49 1.21 -0.59
N PRO A 489 2.87 1.49 -1.73
CA PRO A 489 1.79 2.48 -1.79
C PRO A 489 0.66 2.08 -0.83
N LEU A 490 0.07 3.06 -0.10
CA LEU A 490 -1.15 2.76 0.69
C LEU A 490 -2.20 2.22 -0.27
N GLY A 491 -2.74 1.04 0.05
CA GLY A 491 -3.76 0.40 -0.78
C GLY A 491 -5.02 1.27 -0.84
N LYS A 492 -5.70 1.27 -1.98
CA LYS A 492 -7.05 1.83 -2.03
C LYS A 492 -8.00 0.95 -1.21
N LEU A 493 -8.73 1.56 -0.29
CA LEU A 493 -9.72 0.88 0.53
C LEU A 493 -11.03 0.69 -0.21
N SER A 494 -11.76 -0.33 0.21
CA SER A 494 -13.17 -0.55 -0.09
C SER A 494 -13.82 -1.16 1.14
N VAL A 495 -15.15 -1.03 1.27
CA VAL A 495 -15.90 -1.65 2.37
C VAL A 495 -15.65 -3.16 2.41
N LYS A 496 -15.60 -3.81 1.24
CA LYS A 496 -15.26 -5.24 1.14
C LYS A 496 -13.92 -5.57 1.80
N LYS A 497 -12.88 -4.78 1.50
CA LYS A 497 -11.54 -5.03 2.06
C LYS A 497 -11.48 -4.83 3.57
N LEU A 498 -12.25 -3.87 4.09
CA LEU A 498 -12.36 -3.65 5.54
C LEU A 498 -13.11 -4.81 6.22
N LEU A 499 -14.20 -5.29 5.61
CA LEU A 499 -14.94 -6.46 6.09
C LEU A 499 -14.09 -7.74 6.06
N GLU A 500 -13.29 -7.94 5.02
CA GLU A 500 -12.36 -9.09 4.89
C GLU A 500 -11.08 -8.95 5.74
N GLY A 501 -10.84 -7.76 6.31
CA GLY A 501 -9.62 -7.41 7.04
C GLY A 501 -9.56 -7.91 8.48
N GLY A 502 -10.65 -8.49 8.99
CA GLY A 502 -10.75 -8.88 10.39
C GLY A 502 -10.85 -7.67 11.33
N LYS A 503 -11.01 -7.90 12.64
CA LYS A 503 -11.22 -6.84 13.64
C LYS A 503 -10.04 -5.87 13.74
N GLY A 504 -8.84 -6.29 13.35
CA GLY A 504 -7.64 -5.45 13.31
C GLY A 504 -7.44 -4.69 12.00
N GLY A 505 -8.27 -4.90 10.98
CA GLY A 505 -8.02 -4.40 9.62
C GLY A 505 -7.97 -2.87 9.51
N VAL A 506 -8.83 -2.16 10.26
CA VAL A 506 -8.82 -0.69 10.33
C VAL A 506 -7.55 -0.19 11.01
N ALA A 507 -7.22 -0.74 12.19
CA ALA A 507 -6.02 -0.38 12.95
C ALA A 507 -4.73 -0.65 12.18
N ASP A 508 -4.63 -1.79 11.49
CA ASP A 508 -3.50 -2.13 10.62
C ASP A 508 -3.32 -1.12 9.46
N THR A 509 -4.43 -0.70 8.85
CA THR A 509 -4.38 0.28 7.77
C THR A 509 -3.91 1.65 8.27
N VAL A 510 -4.42 2.10 9.43
CA VAL A 510 -4.00 3.37 10.04
C VAL A 510 -2.55 3.27 10.52
N ALA A 511 -2.11 2.16 11.12
CA ALA A 511 -0.73 1.94 11.55
C ALA A 511 0.26 2.05 10.39
N LYS A 512 -0.06 1.49 9.22
CA LYS A 512 0.73 1.63 7.99
C LYS A 512 0.81 3.08 7.51
N TRP A 513 -0.22 3.89 7.73
CA TRP A 513 -0.17 5.32 7.43
C TRP A 513 0.64 6.09 8.49
N VAL A 514 0.48 5.79 9.77
CA VAL A 514 1.29 6.35 10.88
C VAL A 514 2.77 6.13 10.63
N PHE A 515 3.16 4.91 10.24
CA PHE A 515 4.54 4.57 9.86
C PHE A 515 5.05 5.43 8.70
N LYS A 516 4.23 5.65 7.66
CA LYS A 516 4.63 6.44 6.48
C LYS A 516 4.85 7.91 6.77
N GLN A 517 4.11 8.44 7.74
CA GLN A 517 4.21 9.83 8.18
C GLN A 517 5.19 10.00 9.36
N ASP A 518 5.77 8.92 9.90
CA ASP A 518 6.65 8.91 11.08
C ASP A 518 6.03 9.61 12.31
N ILE A 519 4.74 9.36 12.57
CA ILE A 519 4.00 10.01 13.66
C ILE A 519 4.34 9.36 15.00
N CYS A 520 4.68 10.19 16.00
CA CYS A 520 5.00 9.73 17.35
C CYS A 520 3.75 9.36 18.18
N PRO A 521 3.88 8.47 19.19
CA PRO A 521 2.76 8.09 20.06
C PRO A 521 2.10 9.29 20.77
N GLY A 522 2.89 10.31 21.12
CA GLY A 522 2.41 11.52 21.79
C GLY A 522 1.38 12.29 20.98
N LEU A 523 1.55 12.39 19.66
CA LEU A 523 0.60 13.08 18.78
C LEU A 523 -0.73 12.32 18.65
N LEU A 524 -0.67 10.98 18.61
CA LEU A 524 -1.87 10.13 18.62
C LEU A 524 -2.67 10.29 19.93
N LYS A 525 -1.97 10.38 21.07
CA LYS A 525 -2.59 10.66 22.38
C LYS A 525 -3.27 12.02 22.41
N LEU A 526 -2.57 13.08 21.97
CA LEU A 526 -3.11 14.44 21.93
C LEU A 526 -4.37 14.55 21.05
N ALA A 527 -4.41 13.83 19.92
CA ALA A 527 -5.58 13.78 19.05
C ALA A 527 -6.80 13.15 19.74
N ARG A 528 -6.58 12.17 20.62
CA ARG A 528 -7.62 11.54 21.43
C ARG A 528 -8.02 12.40 22.64
N GLU A 529 -7.08 12.93 23.42
CA GLU A 529 -7.38 13.69 24.65
C GLU A 529 -8.16 14.99 24.38
N ARG A 530 -7.90 15.67 23.25
CA ARG A 530 -8.72 16.83 22.83
C ARG A 530 -10.18 16.47 22.54
N ARG A 531 -10.47 15.21 22.19
CA ARG A 531 -11.84 14.71 22.04
C ARG A 531 -12.52 14.66 23.40
N ASP A 532 -11.88 14.04 24.40
CA ASP A 532 -12.45 13.87 25.74
C ASP A 532 -12.72 15.24 26.40
N ALA A 533 -11.80 16.20 26.21
CA ALA A 533 -11.96 17.57 26.69
C ALA A 533 -13.12 18.34 26.02
N GLU A 534 -13.43 18.05 24.75
CA GLU A 534 -14.53 18.68 24.03
C GLU A 534 -15.89 17.99 24.26
N GLU A 535 -15.91 16.67 24.45
CA GLU A 535 -17.11 15.93 24.90
C GLU A 535 -17.51 16.35 26.33
N HIS A 536 -16.54 16.54 27.24
CA HIS A 536 -16.80 17.08 28.57
C HIS A 536 -17.23 18.56 28.56
N ARG A 537 -16.77 19.37 27.60
CA ARG A 537 -17.22 20.77 27.42
C ARG A 537 -18.65 20.91 26.89
N ALA A 538 -19.20 19.89 26.24
CA ALA A 538 -20.60 19.91 25.80
C ALA A 538 -21.60 19.81 26.98
N GLN A 539 -21.13 19.57 28.21
CA GLN A 539 -21.96 19.37 29.40
C GLN A 539 -21.88 20.50 30.44
N GLU A 540 -20.94 21.46 30.34
CA GLU A 540 -20.91 22.64 31.23
C GLU A 540 -20.65 23.95 30.48
N PRO A 541 -21.56 24.95 30.55
CA PRO A 541 -21.31 26.28 30.03
C PRO A 541 -20.72 27.16 31.15
N GLY A 542 -19.39 27.26 31.24
CA GLY A 542 -18.76 28.20 32.17
C GLY A 542 -17.24 28.10 32.26
N ASP A 543 -16.58 29.18 31.85
CA ASP A 543 -15.20 29.59 32.18
C ASP A 543 -14.06 28.57 32.00
N SER A 544 -13.33 28.70 30.87
CA SER A 544 -11.85 28.70 30.83
C SER A 544 -11.36 29.00 29.41
N SER A 545 -11.33 30.28 29.05
CA SER A 545 -10.89 30.82 27.76
C SER A 545 -9.35 30.96 27.61
N MET A 546 -8.52 30.31 28.43
CA MET A 546 -7.06 30.53 28.39
C MET A 546 -6.23 29.44 27.69
N ALA A 547 -6.68 28.18 27.60
CA ALA A 547 -5.86 27.12 26.98
C ALA A 547 -5.95 27.09 25.44
N VAL A 548 -7.09 27.51 24.87
CA VAL A 548 -7.32 27.51 23.41
C VAL A 548 -6.64 28.72 22.74
N VAL A 549 -6.47 29.82 23.48
CA VAL A 549 -5.78 31.03 23.00
C VAL A 549 -4.27 30.79 22.82
N ALA A 550 -3.65 29.96 23.66
CA ALA A 550 -2.22 29.66 23.58
C ALA A 550 -1.81 28.88 22.30
N VAL A 551 -2.73 28.13 21.69
CA VAL A 551 -2.45 27.37 20.44
C VAL A 551 -2.80 28.20 19.20
N LEU A 552 -3.84 29.03 19.27
CA LEU A 552 -4.20 29.93 18.16
C LEU A 552 -3.15 31.04 17.93
N GLU A 553 -2.34 31.38 18.95
CA GLU A 553 -1.22 32.31 18.81
C GLU A 553 0.03 31.69 18.17
N ALA A 554 0.14 30.36 18.08
CA ALA A 554 1.26 29.65 17.45
C ALA A 554 1.08 29.39 15.94
N SER A 555 -0.11 29.67 15.37
CA SER A 555 -0.53 29.30 14.01
C SER A 555 0.05 30.14 12.86
N GLN A 556 1.22 30.76 13.04
CA GLN A 556 1.85 31.62 12.02
C GLN A 556 2.87 30.92 11.11
N SER A 557 3.19 29.65 11.35
CA SER A 557 4.02 28.83 10.45
C SER A 557 3.17 27.93 9.54
N GLU A 558 3.62 27.70 8.30
CA GLU A 558 2.97 26.77 7.37
C GLU A 558 2.95 25.34 7.93
N ASP A 559 3.98 24.94 8.69
CA ASP A 559 4.11 23.60 9.28
C ASP A 559 3.04 23.33 10.37
N ALA A 560 2.62 24.36 11.13
CA ALA A 560 1.58 24.21 12.15
C ALA A 560 0.17 24.00 11.56
N LYS A 561 -0.06 24.45 10.31
CA LYS A 561 -1.35 24.24 9.62
C LYS A 561 -1.50 22.81 9.12
N GLU A 562 -0.42 22.22 8.62
CA GLU A 562 -0.40 20.83 8.14
C GLU A 562 -0.62 19.84 9.31
N GLU A 563 0.07 20.05 10.44
CA GLU A 563 -0.15 19.25 11.66
C GLU A 563 -1.59 19.38 12.20
N HIS A 564 -2.16 20.58 12.15
CA HIS A 564 -3.54 20.81 12.57
C HIS A 564 -4.55 20.05 11.70
N GLN A 565 -4.36 20.06 10.38
CA GLN A 565 -5.21 19.32 9.45
C GLN A 565 -5.15 17.80 9.69
N VAL A 566 -3.97 17.27 9.96
CA VAL A 566 -3.78 15.85 10.28
C VAL A 566 -4.50 15.48 11.59
N LEU A 567 -4.40 16.33 12.61
CA LEU A 567 -5.10 16.13 13.89
C LEU A 567 -6.63 16.16 13.73
N GLU A 568 -7.17 17.06 12.90
CA GLU A 568 -8.61 17.12 12.63
C GLU A 568 -9.11 15.84 11.92
N LEU A 569 -8.38 15.36 10.92
CA LEU A 569 -8.72 14.12 10.21
C LEU A 569 -8.61 12.89 11.11
N LEU A 570 -7.56 12.80 11.95
CA LEU A 570 -7.41 11.74 12.95
C LEU A 570 -8.58 11.73 13.93
N ARG A 571 -9.03 12.92 14.36
CA ARG A 571 -10.17 13.04 15.24
C ARG A 571 -11.47 12.57 14.60
N ALA A 572 -11.71 12.95 13.35
CA ALA A 572 -12.88 12.48 12.60
C ALA A 572 -12.86 10.94 12.48
N VAL A 573 -11.70 10.35 12.22
CA VAL A 573 -11.53 8.90 12.16
C VAL A 573 -11.78 8.23 13.53
N TYR A 574 -11.30 8.80 14.64
CA TYR A 574 -11.58 8.28 15.99
C TYR A 574 -13.05 8.34 16.39
N GLN A 575 -13.82 9.30 15.87
CA GLN A 575 -15.26 9.40 16.11
C GLN A 575 -16.04 8.28 15.39
N HIS A 576 -15.59 7.91 14.20
CA HIS A 576 -16.24 6.88 13.38
C HIS A 576 -15.79 5.46 13.73
N PHE A 577 -14.57 5.29 14.27
CA PHE A 577 -14.01 3.99 14.68
C PHE A 577 -13.53 4.02 16.15
N PRO A 578 -14.42 4.22 17.13
CA PRO A 578 -14.04 4.36 18.53
C PRO A 578 -13.44 3.09 19.15
N CYS A 579 -13.83 1.90 18.69
CA CYS A 579 -13.42 0.60 19.23
C CYS A 579 -12.22 0.04 18.44
N SER A 580 -12.33 0.03 17.11
CA SER A 580 -11.30 -0.43 16.18
C SER A 580 -10.03 0.43 16.24
N LEU A 581 -10.16 1.72 16.61
CA LEU A 581 -9.04 2.63 16.85
C LEU A 581 -9.01 3.11 18.30
N ASP A 582 -9.38 2.24 19.23
CA ASP A 582 -8.98 2.42 20.61
C ASP A 582 -7.45 2.63 20.70
N LEU A 583 -7.02 3.47 21.64
CA LEU A 583 -5.63 3.92 21.68
C LEU A 583 -4.66 2.74 21.84
N ASP A 584 -4.99 1.78 22.71
CA ASP A 584 -4.13 0.61 22.94
C ASP A 584 -4.11 -0.31 21.72
N VAL A 585 -5.25 -0.43 21.02
CA VAL A 585 -5.37 -1.20 19.77
C VAL A 585 -4.52 -0.59 18.68
N LEU A 586 -4.62 0.73 18.47
CA LEU A 586 -3.82 1.41 17.45
C LEU A 586 -2.33 1.37 17.78
N LEU A 587 -1.94 1.64 19.03
CA LEU A 587 -0.55 1.60 19.46
C LEU A 587 0.05 0.19 19.30
N ALA A 588 -0.71 -0.87 19.58
CA ALA A 588 -0.28 -2.24 19.35
C ALA A 588 0.00 -2.53 17.86
N HIS A 589 -0.89 -2.08 16.96
CA HIS A 589 -0.68 -2.23 15.51
C HIS A 589 0.48 -1.39 14.99
N CYS A 590 0.64 -0.15 15.47
CA CYS A 590 1.80 0.70 15.16
C CYS A 590 3.10 0.02 15.61
N CYS A 591 3.17 -0.42 16.87
CA CYS A 591 4.31 -1.14 17.43
C CYS A 591 4.72 -2.33 16.55
N TRP A 592 3.76 -3.15 16.14
CA TRP A 592 4.00 -4.31 15.29
C TRP A 592 4.44 -3.93 13.87
N GLU A 593 3.82 -2.93 13.25
CA GLU A 593 4.20 -2.48 11.91
C GLU A 593 5.66 -1.97 11.90
N TYR A 594 6.05 -1.14 12.87
CA TYR A 594 7.45 -0.70 13.01
C TYR A 594 8.42 -1.88 13.22
N MET A 595 8.04 -2.92 13.97
CA MET A 595 8.83 -4.16 14.10
C MET A 595 9.01 -4.89 12.77
N VAL A 596 7.93 -5.04 12.02
CA VAL A 596 7.95 -5.73 10.72
C VAL A 596 8.86 -4.99 9.74
N GLN A 597 8.82 -3.66 9.72
CA GLN A 597 9.67 -2.84 8.86
C GLN A 597 11.14 -2.87 9.31
N TRP A 598 11.42 -2.78 10.61
CA TRP A 598 12.77 -2.99 11.16
C TRP A 598 13.33 -4.38 10.81
N ASN A 599 12.50 -5.43 10.86
CA ASN A 599 12.98 -6.77 10.53
C ASN A 599 13.35 -6.93 9.05
N LYS A 600 12.75 -6.15 8.14
CA LYS A 600 13.13 -6.09 6.72
C LYS A 600 14.47 -5.37 6.53
N ASP A 601 14.73 -4.32 7.31
CA ASP A 601 15.98 -3.56 7.28
C ASP A 601 16.53 -3.25 8.69
N PRO A 602 17.31 -4.18 9.28
CA PRO A 602 17.78 -4.05 10.65
C PRO A 602 18.81 -2.95 10.90
N GLU A 603 19.34 -2.31 9.85
CA GLU A 603 20.28 -1.20 9.99
C GLU A 603 19.58 0.06 10.50
N GLU A 604 18.31 0.26 10.14
CA GLU A 604 17.47 1.39 10.55
C GLU A 604 16.94 1.18 11.99
N ALA A 605 17.84 1.28 12.97
CA ALA A 605 17.53 1.04 14.38
C ALA A 605 16.45 1.98 14.95
N HIS A 606 16.22 3.14 14.32
CA HIS A 606 15.18 4.09 14.73
C HIS A 606 13.76 3.50 14.64
N PHE A 607 13.50 2.58 13.69
CA PHE A 607 12.21 1.88 13.62
C PHE A 607 11.97 1.00 14.85
N LEU A 608 13.00 0.30 15.32
CA LEU A 608 12.90 -0.49 16.55
C LEU A 608 12.69 0.38 17.78
N VAL A 609 13.36 1.55 17.85
CA VAL A 609 13.16 2.53 18.92
C VAL A 609 11.72 3.03 18.94
N ARG A 610 11.17 3.45 17.79
CA ARG A 610 9.77 3.87 17.65
C ARG A 610 8.79 2.76 18.05
N SER A 611 9.07 1.51 17.67
CA SER A 611 8.25 0.37 18.07
C SER A 611 8.16 0.21 19.59
N VAL A 612 9.30 0.24 20.29
CA VAL A 612 9.34 0.14 21.75
C VAL A 612 8.68 1.35 22.42
N ASP A 613 8.79 2.54 21.82
CA ASP A 613 8.08 3.73 22.32
C ASP A 613 6.55 3.58 22.22
N HIS A 614 6.02 3.05 21.10
CA HIS A 614 4.61 2.70 21.00
C HIS A 614 4.18 1.67 22.05
N LEU A 615 4.99 0.62 22.27
CA LEU A 615 4.73 -0.42 23.27
C LEU A 615 4.62 0.15 24.70
N LYS A 616 5.54 1.02 25.10
CA LYS A 616 5.56 1.66 26.42
C LYS A 616 4.35 2.56 26.68
N ASN A 617 3.76 3.07 25.61
CA ASN A 617 2.64 4.00 25.68
C ASN A 617 1.27 3.31 25.75
N ILE A 618 1.21 1.98 25.61
CA ILE A 618 0.01 1.15 25.79
C ILE A 618 -0.39 1.16 27.27
N GLY A 619 -1.65 1.49 27.56
CA GLY A 619 -2.18 1.59 28.93
C GLY A 619 -2.53 0.24 29.55
N ASN A 620 -3.10 -0.69 28.77
CA ASN A 620 -3.49 -2.01 29.29
C ASN A 620 -2.30 -2.98 29.39
N ALA A 621 -2.00 -3.41 30.61
CA ALA A 621 -0.88 -4.30 30.92
C ALA A 621 -0.97 -5.67 30.23
N HIS A 622 -2.16 -6.25 30.03
CA HIS A 622 -2.31 -7.55 29.35
C HIS A 622 -1.89 -7.47 27.88
N VAL A 623 -2.29 -6.39 27.19
CA VAL A 623 -1.93 -6.15 25.79
C VAL A 623 -0.44 -5.85 25.67
N GLN A 624 0.09 -4.99 26.53
CA GLN A 624 1.51 -4.63 26.57
C GLN A 624 2.39 -5.87 26.81
N PHE A 625 2.01 -6.71 27.78
CA PHE A 625 2.68 -7.97 28.08
C PHE A 625 2.68 -8.93 26.88
N GLY A 626 1.49 -9.26 26.36
CA GLY A 626 1.34 -10.21 25.27
C GLY A 626 2.09 -9.78 24.01
N LEU A 627 2.00 -8.49 23.68
CA LEU A 627 2.72 -7.91 22.54
C LEU A 627 4.24 -7.96 22.74
N SER A 628 4.74 -7.65 23.94
CA SER A 628 6.16 -7.75 24.28
C SER A 628 6.68 -9.18 24.05
N LEU A 629 5.93 -10.19 24.50
CA LEU A 629 6.29 -11.60 24.35
C LEU A 629 6.28 -12.02 22.87
N MET A 630 5.29 -11.58 22.10
CA MET A 630 5.24 -11.82 20.65
C MET A 630 6.43 -11.19 19.93
N MET A 631 6.80 -9.94 20.25
CA MET A 631 7.97 -9.26 19.69
C MET A 631 9.26 -10.05 19.98
N TRP A 632 9.42 -10.49 21.22
CA TRP A 632 10.58 -11.28 21.65
C TRP A 632 10.74 -12.56 20.83
N ASN A 633 9.68 -13.37 20.78
CA ASN A 633 9.68 -14.68 20.14
C ASN A 633 9.79 -14.59 18.61
N THR A 634 9.17 -13.57 18.00
CA THR A 634 9.09 -13.46 16.54
C THR A 634 10.36 -12.86 15.93
N PHE A 635 10.89 -11.79 16.53
CA PHE A 635 11.90 -10.94 15.87
C PHE A 635 13.24 -10.84 16.62
N ILE A 636 13.22 -10.83 17.96
CA ILE A 636 14.37 -10.43 18.79
C ILE A 636 15.29 -11.61 19.13
N ILE A 637 14.74 -12.74 19.61
CA ILE A 637 15.50 -13.82 20.25
C ILE A 637 16.67 -14.36 19.41
N LYS A 638 16.50 -14.47 18.08
CA LYS A 638 17.53 -14.97 17.17
C LYS A 638 18.72 -14.01 17.05
N ARG A 639 18.46 -12.71 16.94
CA ARG A 639 19.51 -11.69 16.84
C ARG A 639 20.17 -11.44 18.20
N PHE A 640 19.39 -11.46 19.27
CA PHE A 640 19.88 -11.33 20.64
C PHE A 640 20.85 -12.47 21.00
N SER A 641 20.49 -13.73 20.71
CA SER A 641 21.37 -14.88 20.94
C SER A 641 22.66 -14.82 20.11
N ALA A 642 22.57 -14.43 18.83
CA ALA A 642 23.74 -14.23 17.98
C ALA A 642 24.70 -13.16 18.55
N ALA A 643 24.16 -12.05 19.03
CA ALA A 643 24.94 -10.99 19.68
C ALA A 643 25.62 -11.50 20.96
N ALA A 644 24.90 -12.26 21.79
CA ALA A 644 25.45 -12.83 23.03
C ALA A 644 26.64 -13.75 22.77
N TYR A 645 26.53 -14.67 21.80
CA TYR A 645 27.62 -15.57 21.43
C TYR A 645 28.81 -14.85 20.79
N LEU A 646 28.56 -13.83 19.96
CA LEU A 646 29.62 -13.01 19.38
C LEU A 646 30.41 -12.28 20.47
N MET A 647 29.71 -11.63 21.39
CA MET A 647 30.33 -10.88 22.49
C MET A 647 31.10 -11.78 23.45
N ASP A 648 30.59 -12.98 23.75
CA ASP A 648 31.28 -13.96 24.60
C ASP A 648 32.57 -14.49 23.95
N LYS A 649 32.55 -14.69 22.63
CA LYS A 649 33.73 -15.10 21.86
C LYS A 649 34.81 -14.01 21.82
N VAL A 650 34.40 -12.76 21.64
CA VAL A 650 35.31 -11.63 21.46
C VAL A 650 35.83 -11.09 22.81
N GLY A 651 35.02 -11.12 23.86
CA GLY A 651 35.37 -10.63 25.20
C GLY A 651 35.53 -9.11 25.29
N LYS A 652 35.00 -8.36 24.33
CA LYS A 652 34.98 -6.89 24.24
C LYS A 652 33.92 -6.47 23.21
N SER A 653 33.66 -5.16 23.09
CA SER A 653 32.83 -4.61 22.01
C SER A 653 33.28 -5.15 20.63
N PRO A 654 32.42 -5.88 19.90
CA PRO A 654 32.75 -6.41 18.57
C PRO A 654 32.89 -5.31 17.53
N LYS A 655 33.78 -5.51 16.56
CA LYS A 655 33.97 -4.56 15.44
C LYS A 655 32.85 -4.72 14.39
N ASP A 656 32.47 -3.63 13.73
CA ASP A 656 31.41 -3.58 12.69
C ASP A 656 31.40 -4.77 11.71
N ARG A 657 32.56 -5.15 11.15
CA ARG A 657 32.65 -6.30 10.23
C ARG A 657 32.15 -7.62 10.83
N LEU A 658 32.41 -7.85 12.12
CA LEU A 658 31.95 -9.05 12.82
C LEU A 658 30.46 -8.96 13.13
N CYS A 659 29.98 -7.77 13.52
CA CYS A 659 28.57 -7.48 13.77
C CYS A 659 27.71 -7.81 12.55
N ARG A 660 28.09 -7.29 11.37
CA ARG A 660 27.35 -7.54 10.11
C ARG A 660 27.36 -9.00 9.68
N ARG A 661 28.45 -9.73 9.95
CA ARG A 661 28.58 -11.14 9.56
C ARG A 661 27.75 -12.07 10.46
N ASP A 662 27.83 -11.89 11.78
CA ASP A 662 27.28 -12.85 12.74
C ASP A 662 25.88 -12.45 13.25
N VAL A 663 25.56 -11.14 13.34
CA VAL A 663 24.27 -10.62 13.82
C VAL A 663 23.42 -10.04 12.67
N GLY A 664 24.06 -9.54 11.61
CA GLY A 664 23.37 -8.98 10.44
C GLY A 664 23.04 -7.49 10.55
N MET A 665 23.72 -6.75 11.42
CA MET A 665 23.60 -5.28 11.56
C MET A 665 24.95 -4.66 11.98
N SER A 666 25.09 -3.33 11.83
CA SER A 666 26.30 -2.59 12.23
C SER A 666 26.53 -2.53 13.74
N ASP A 667 27.75 -2.16 14.17
CA ASP A 667 28.09 -2.01 15.60
C ASP A 667 27.27 -0.89 16.30
N THR A 668 27.02 0.21 15.61
CA THR A 668 26.12 1.27 16.08
C THR A 668 24.70 0.72 16.27
N SER A 669 24.16 0.00 15.29
CA SER A 669 22.81 -0.55 15.36
C SER A 669 22.69 -1.66 16.41
N ILE A 670 23.75 -2.45 16.67
CA ILE A 670 23.76 -3.42 17.80
C ILE A 670 23.61 -2.71 19.14
N THR A 671 24.31 -1.59 19.36
CA THR A 671 24.20 -0.84 20.63
C THR A 671 22.76 -0.38 20.85
N THR A 672 22.14 0.21 19.82
CA THR A 672 20.74 0.65 19.87
C THR A 672 19.78 -0.51 20.05
N PHE A 673 20.01 -1.63 19.35
CA PHE A 673 19.24 -2.87 19.44
C PHE A 673 19.26 -3.46 20.86
N LEU A 674 20.43 -3.54 21.50
CA LEU A 674 20.54 -4.03 22.88
C LEU A 674 19.84 -3.09 23.87
N GLY A 675 19.92 -1.77 23.66
CA GLY A 675 19.14 -0.81 24.44
C GLY A 675 17.62 -1.03 24.28
N CYS A 676 17.14 -1.31 23.07
CA CYS A 676 15.74 -1.66 22.84
C CYS A 676 15.35 -3.01 23.44
N CYS A 677 16.25 -4.01 23.44
CA CYS A 677 16.02 -5.29 24.10
C CYS A 677 15.93 -5.14 25.63
N TYR A 678 16.77 -4.27 26.21
CA TYR A 678 16.74 -3.92 27.62
C TYR A 678 15.39 -3.32 27.98
N GLU A 679 14.96 -2.30 27.23
CA GLU A 679 13.67 -1.65 27.44
C GLU A 679 12.49 -2.61 27.23
N LEU A 680 12.53 -3.47 26.21
CA LEU A 680 11.50 -4.48 25.94
C LEU A 680 11.35 -5.47 27.10
N LEU A 681 12.46 -6.01 27.61
CA LEU A 681 12.44 -6.98 28.71
C LEU A 681 11.99 -6.32 30.01
N GLN A 682 12.41 -5.08 30.26
CA GLN A 682 11.93 -4.29 31.40
C GLN A 682 10.42 -4.07 31.32
N THR A 683 9.91 -3.57 30.17
CA THR A 683 8.48 -3.37 29.95
C THR A 683 7.69 -4.67 30.07
N MET A 684 8.23 -5.81 29.60
CA MET A 684 7.60 -7.12 29.76
C MET A 684 7.45 -7.52 31.23
N MET A 685 8.49 -7.31 32.04
CA MET A 685 8.45 -7.60 33.49
C MET A 685 7.48 -6.68 34.23
N GLU A 686 7.50 -5.38 33.93
CA GLU A 686 6.60 -4.39 34.54
C GLU A 686 5.13 -4.67 34.18
N ALA A 687 4.87 -5.04 32.92
CA ALA A 687 3.54 -5.40 32.44
C ALA A 687 3.02 -6.70 33.04
N ASP A 688 3.86 -7.72 33.23
CA ASP A 688 3.46 -8.99 33.88
C ASP A 688 2.98 -8.74 35.31
N VAL A 689 3.72 -7.94 36.09
CA VAL A 689 3.33 -7.55 37.46
C VAL A 689 2.05 -6.72 37.45
N SER A 690 1.96 -5.74 36.55
CA SER A 690 0.79 -4.84 36.45
C SER A 690 -0.47 -5.55 35.94
N SER A 691 -0.31 -6.64 35.19
CA SER A 691 -1.42 -7.44 34.66
C SER A 691 -2.21 -8.18 35.74
N GLU A 692 -1.61 -8.42 36.91
CA GLU A 692 -2.29 -9.01 38.07
C GLU A 692 -3.32 -8.04 38.68
N GLU A 693 -3.10 -6.73 38.57
CA GLU A 693 -3.98 -5.70 39.13
C GLU A 693 -5.07 -5.23 38.16
N MET A 694 -4.83 -5.34 36.84
CA MET A 694 -5.72 -4.87 35.79
C MET A 694 -6.64 -5.95 35.24
N SER A 695 -7.85 -5.57 34.82
CA SER A 695 -8.74 -6.45 34.05
C SER A 695 -8.34 -6.52 32.58
N GLN A 696 -8.61 -7.66 31.94
CA GLN A 696 -8.45 -7.80 30.50
C GLN A 696 -9.38 -6.83 29.75
N PRO A 697 -8.91 -6.22 28.64
CA PRO A 697 -9.71 -5.29 27.87
C PRO A 697 -10.82 -6.01 27.11
N LEU A 698 -11.98 -5.37 27.01
CA LEU A 698 -13.10 -5.84 26.20
C LEU A 698 -12.92 -5.35 24.75
N LEU A 699 -12.72 -6.28 23.82
CA LEU A 699 -12.56 -5.97 22.41
C LEU A 699 -13.92 -5.95 21.71
N GLU A 700 -14.58 -4.80 21.80
CA GLU A 700 -15.83 -4.52 21.09
C GLU A 700 -15.58 -4.16 19.62
N VAL A 701 -16.60 -4.34 18.79
CA VAL A 701 -16.60 -3.95 17.38
C VAL A 701 -17.77 -3.00 17.19
N GLU A 702 -17.59 -1.97 16.36
CA GLU A 702 -18.65 -1.01 16.07
C GLU A 702 -19.84 -1.69 15.39
N ASP A 703 -21.07 -1.26 15.74
CA ASP A 703 -22.32 -1.83 15.19
C ASP A 703 -22.33 -1.98 13.65
N PRO A 704 -21.86 -1.01 12.85
CA PRO A 704 -21.84 -1.13 11.39
C PRO A 704 -20.86 -2.21 10.87
N TRP A 705 -19.94 -2.68 11.70
CA TRP A 705 -18.82 -3.55 11.34
C TRP A 705 -18.88 -4.92 12.03
N MET A 706 -20.02 -5.28 12.63
CA MET A 706 -20.21 -6.58 13.30
C MET A 706 -20.08 -7.80 12.37
N SER A 707 -20.25 -7.63 11.06
CA SER A 707 -20.13 -8.69 10.04
C SER A 707 -18.71 -8.87 9.49
N VAL A 708 -17.70 -8.30 10.15
CA VAL A 708 -16.29 -8.45 9.76
C VAL A 708 -15.85 -9.92 9.87
N GLU A 709 -15.30 -10.44 8.78
CA GLU A 709 -14.77 -11.80 8.66
C GLU A 709 -13.29 -11.70 8.29
N GLY A 710 -12.39 -12.27 9.10
CA GLY A 710 -10.96 -12.16 8.78
C GLY A 710 -10.04 -12.70 9.86
N PRO A 711 -8.73 -12.42 9.75
CA PRO A 711 -7.75 -12.84 10.74
C PRO A 711 -7.98 -12.14 12.08
N SER A 712 -7.56 -12.80 13.15
CA SER A 712 -7.56 -12.21 14.50
C SER A 712 -6.70 -10.95 14.53
N SER A 713 -7.14 -9.97 15.31
CA SER A 713 -6.40 -8.73 15.57
C SER A 713 -5.09 -9.03 16.32
N ILE A 714 -4.09 -8.17 16.16
CA ILE A 714 -2.81 -8.28 16.90
C ILE A 714 -3.06 -8.26 18.41
N VAL A 715 -4.06 -7.50 18.87
CA VAL A 715 -4.43 -7.41 20.28
C VAL A 715 -5.07 -8.72 20.77
N GLU A 716 -5.91 -9.37 19.95
CA GLU A 716 -6.46 -10.69 20.29
C GLU A 716 -5.32 -11.71 20.42
N LEU A 717 -4.37 -11.71 19.48
CA LEU A 717 -3.19 -12.57 19.55
C LEU A 717 -2.33 -12.28 20.79
N ALA A 718 -2.22 -11.01 21.20
CA ALA A 718 -1.49 -10.62 22.42
C ALA A 718 -2.19 -11.17 23.68
N LEU A 719 -3.52 -11.08 23.76
CA LEU A 719 -4.29 -11.61 24.89
C LEU A 719 -4.28 -13.15 24.95
N GLU A 720 -4.10 -13.83 23.82
CA GLU A 720 -3.97 -15.29 23.76
C GLU A 720 -2.59 -15.81 24.22
N GLN A 721 -1.63 -14.92 24.50
CA GLN A 721 -0.29 -15.32 24.93
C GLN A 721 -0.30 -15.96 26.32
N LYS A 722 0.60 -16.93 26.53
CA LYS A 722 0.78 -17.59 27.83
C LYS A 722 1.58 -16.71 28.78
N HIS A 723 1.31 -16.81 30.07
CA HIS A 723 2.12 -16.18 31.11
C HIS A 723 3.59 -16.60 31.03
N ILE A 724 4.48 -15.65 31.34
CA ILE A 724 5.92 -15.89 31.39
C ILE A 724 6.32 -16.59 32.68
N HIS A 725 7.47 -17.25 32.65
CA HIS A 725 8.20 -17.59 33.85
C HIS A 725 9.05 -16.38 34.25
N TYR A 726 8.53 -15.49 35.09
CA TYR A 726 9.16 -14.22 35.48
C TYR A 726 10.68 -14.33 35.80
N PRO A 727 11.16 -15.30 36.61
CA PRO A 727 12.58 -15.42 36.90
C PRO A 727 13.45 -15.71 35.66
N LEU A 728 12.90 -16.35 34.63
CA LEU A 728 13.61 -16.59 33.38
C LEU A 728 13.73 -15.30 32.56
N VAL A 729 12.71 -14.44 32.59
CA VAL A 729 12.76 -13.13 31.93
C VAL A 729 13.75 -12.22 32.64
N GLU A 730 13.73 -12.18 33.98
CA GLU A 730 14.72 -11.46 34.79
C GLU A 730 16.15 -11.93 34.47
N HIS A 731 16.37 -13.25 34.35
CA HIS A 731 17.67 -13.80 33.96
C HIS A 731 18.14 -13.32 32.58
N HIS A 732 17.23 -13.22 31.60
CA HIS A 732 17.54 -12.64 30.27
C HIS A 732 17.78 -11.13 30.34
N PHE A 733 17.04 -10.41 31.18
CA PHE A 733 17.20 -8.99 31.42
C PHE A 733 18.61 -8.69 31.96
N VAL A 734 19.09 -9.45 32.95
CA VAL A 734 20.46 -9.32 33.48
C VAL A 734 21.50 -9.52 32.38
N LEU A 735 21.37 -10.57 31.55
CA LEU A 735 22.29 -10.78 30.42
C LEU A 735 22.23 -9.61 29.43
N CYS A 736 21.04 -9.09 29.14
CA CYS A 736 20.84 -7.95 28.25
C CYS A 736 21.53 -6.69 28.79
N ALA A 737 21.35 -6.37 30.08
CA ALA A 737 21.99 -5.23 30.74
C ALA A 737 23.52 -5.34 30.72
N ILE A 738 24.06 -6.54 30.95
CA ILE A 738 25.51 -6.83 30.83
C ILE A 738 26.00 -6.58 29.39
N MET A 739 25.29 -7.09 28.39
CA MET A 739 25.69 -6.89 27.00
C MET A 739 25.56 -5.43 26.57
N PHE A 740 24.48 -4.76 26.96
CA PHE A 740 24.24 -3.36 26.64
C PHE A 740 25.31 -2.46 27.26
N SER A 741 25.67 -2.66 28.54
CA SER A 741 26.76 -1.92 29.20
C SER A 741 28.13 -2.16 28.54
N ILE A 742 28.44 -3.39 28.11
CA ILE A 742 29.70 -3.67 27.40
C ILE A 742 29.79 -2.91 26.08
N MET A 743 28.69 -2.81 25.33
CA MET A 743 28.65 -2.06 24.07
C MET A 743 28.70 -0.55 24.31
N SER A 744 27.82 -0.02 25.16
CA SER A 744 27.67 1.41 25.40
C SER A 744 28.91 2.03 26.08
N LEU A 745 29.51 1.33 27.05
CA LEU A 745 30.71 1.79 27.76
C LEU A 745 32.01 1.26 27.16
N SER A 746 31.94 0.51 26.05
CA SER A 746 33.11 -0.08 25.37
C SER A 746 34.03 -0.91 26.29
N LEU A 747 33.44 -1.70 27.19
CA LEU A 747 34.17 -2.50 28.19
C LEU A 747 35.07 -3.55 27.53
N LYS A 748 36.26 -3.76 28.12
CA LYS A 748 37.28 -4.70 27.62
C LYS A 748 37.47 -5.89 28.55
N SER A 749 37.77 -7.04 27.96
CA SER A 749 38.08 -8.29 28.67
C SER A 749 36.94 -8.78 29.56
N VAL A 750 35.70 -8.65 29.07
CA VAL A 750 34.48 -9.15 29.73
C VAL A 750 33.76 -10.08 28.78
N LYS A 751 33.51 -11.31 29.24
CA LYS A 751 32.74 -12.32 28.51
C LYS A 751 31.37 -12.46 29.17
N PRO A 752 30.26 -12.03 28.53
CA PRO A 752 28.95 -11.96 29.18
C PRO A 752 28.49 -13.30 29.75
N LEU A 753 28.64 -14.40 29.00
CA LEU A 753 28.15 -15.70 29.45
C LEU A 753 29.04 -16.26 30.57
N ALA A 754 30.31 -15.89 30.63
CA ALA A 754 31.21 -16.34 31.70
C ALA A 754 30.79 -15.90 33.12
N LEU A 755 29.94 -14.87 33.23
CA LEU A 755 29.35 -14.40 34.49
C LEU A 755 28.25 -15.34 35.02
N PHE A 756 27.85 -16.34 34.25
CA PHE A 756 26.83 -17.30 34.61
C PHE A 756 27.41 -18.71 34.78
N ASP A 757 26.81 -19.47 35.70
CA ASP A 757 27.12 -20.87 35.92
C ASP A 757 26.59 -21.75 34.76
N SER A 758 26.84 -23.06 34.83
CA SER A 758 26.37 -23.98 33.78
C SER A 758 24.84 -24.06 33.69
N LYS A 759 24.12 -23.95 34.82
CA LYS A 759 22.64 -24.02 34.80
C LYS A 759 22.05 -22.76 34.18
N GLY A 760 22.53 -21.58 34.58
CA GLY A 760 22.13 -20.30 34.01
C GLY A 760 22.42 -20.20 32.52
N LYS A 761 23.59 -20.69 32.06
CA LYS A 761 23.91 -20.77 30.62
C LYS A 761 22.93 -21.63 29.84
N ASN A 762 22.53 -22.77 30.40
CA ASN A 762 21.59 -23.69 29.76
C ASN A 762 20.13 -23.18 29.78
N ALA A 763 19.81 -22.15 30.55
CA ALA A 763 18.48 -21.56 30.61
C ALA A 763 18.25 -20.49 29.52
N PHE A 764 19.32 -19.84 29.04
CA PHE A 764 19.20 -18.78 28.03
C PHE A 764 18.62 -19.27 26.69
N PHE A 765 17.88 -18.38 26.04
CA PHE A 765 17.30 -18.52 24.71
C PHE A 765 16.29 -19.66 24.56
N LYS A 766 15.81 -20.20 25.69
CA LYS A 766 14.64 -21.07 25.73
C LYS A 766 13.36 -20.24 25.71
N ASP A 767 12.23 -20.89 25.48
CA ASP A 767 10.90 -20.26 25.54
C ASP A 767 10.68 -19.62 26.92
N LEU A 768 10.35 -18.32 26.93
CA LEU A 768 10.16 -17.53 28.16
C LEU A 768 8.96 -18.01 28.99
N THR A 769 8.04 -18.77 28.39
CA THR A 769 6.89 -19.38 29.07
C THR A 769 7.25 -20.71 29.75
N SER A 770 8.44 -21.24 29.48
CA SER A 770 8.88 -22.53 30.02
C SER A 770 9.52 -22.39 31.40
N ILE A 771 9.15 -23.28 32.32
CA ILE A 771 9.78 -23.35 33.64
C ILE A 771 11.18 -23.96 33.50
N GLN A 772 12.21 -23.17 33.83
CA GLN A 772 13.61 -23.58 33.77
C GLN A 772 14.23 -23.66 35.17
N LEU A 773 15.14 -24.62 35.36
CA LEU A 773 15.97 -24.71 36.56
C LEU A 773 17.03 -23.62 36.53
N LEU A 774 16.75 -22.52 37.22
CA LEU A 774 17.70 -21.43 37.45
C LEU A 774 18.59 -21.73 38.66
N PRO A 775 19.76 -21.06 38.77
CA PRO A 775 20.65 -21.23 39.93
C PRO A 775 19.94 -20.75 41.19
N SER A 776 19.72 -21.65 42.15
CA SER A 776 19.21 -21.34 43.48
C SER A 776 20.22 -21.80 44.53
N GLY A 777 20.67 -20.88 45.39
CA GLY A 777 21.68 -21.10 46.43
C GLY A 777 23.00 -20.37 46.20
N ASP A 778 23.97 -20.65 47.09
CA ASP A 778 25.29 -20.01 47.10
C ASP A 778 26.08 -20.31 45.83
N MET A 779 26.52 -19.26 45.15
CA MET A 779 27.32 -19.38 43.93
C MET A 779 28.80 -19.61 44.20
N ASP A 780 29.50 -20.18 43.21
CA ASP A 780 30.95 -20.35 43.25
C ASP A 780 31.61 -18.98 43.51
N PRO A 781 32.44 -18.84 44.56
CA PRO A 781 33.07 -17.56 44.92
C PRO A 781 33.93 -16.99 43.79
N SER A 782 34.44 -17.83 42.89
CA SER A 782 35.20 -17.38 41.71
C SER A 782 34.30 -16.64 40.71
N ILE A 783 33.06 -17.09 40.51
CA ILE A 783 32.07 -16.43 39.64
C ILE A 783 31.58 -15.14 40.30
N VAL A 784 31.30 -15.16 41.61
CA VAL A 784 30.91 -13.96 42.36
C VAL A 784 32.01 -12.89 42.31
N SER A 785 33.28 -13.28 42.44
CA SER A 785 34.42 -12.37 42.27
C SER A 785 34.47 -11.76 40.86
N LEU A 786 34.22 -12.57 39.81
CA LEU A 786 34.17 -12.08 38.44
C LEU A 786 33.00 -11.10 38.21
N ARG A 787 31.83 -11.37 38.79
CA ARG A 787 30.65 -10.48 38.76
C ARG A 787 30.93 -9.16 39.47
N GLN A 788 31.56 -9.19 40.65
CA GLN A 788 31.97 -8.00 41.38
C GLN A 788 32.96 -7.16 40.57
N GLN A 789 33.99 -7.79 39.97
CA GLN A 789 34.95 -7.10 39.11
C GLN A 789 34.27 -6.47 37.88
N PHE A 790 33.26 -7.13 37.32
CA PHE A 790 32.47 -6.59 36.22
C PHE A 790 31.69 -5.33 36.62
N LEU A 791 30.96 -5.36 37.74
CA LEU A 791 30.19 -4.21 38.23
C LEU A 791 31.10 -3.02 38.57
N MET A 792 32.25 -3.27 39.20
CA MET A 792 33.25 -2.23 39.46
C MET A 792 33.79 -1.60 38.16
N LYS A 793 34.07 -2.42 37.13
CA LYS A 793 34.49 -1.92 35.81
C LYS A 793 33.40 -1.10 35.13
N MET A 794 32.13 -1.50 35.27
CA MET A 794 31.00 -0.75 34.73
C MET A 794 30.93 0.64 35.33
N ILE A 795 31.04 0.73 36.67
CA ILE A 795 31.03 2.00 37.39
C ILE A 795 32.21 2.89 36.99
N SER A 796 33.43 2.34 37.00
CA SER A 796 34.62 3.11 36.61
C SER A 796 34.49 3.67 35.20
N ALA A 797 33.99 2.88 34.24
CA ALA A 797 33.77 3.33 32.87
C ALA A 797 32.65 4.38 32.75
N ALA A 798 31.58 4.25 33.55
CA ALA A 798 30.49 5.23 33.57
C ALA A 798 30.94 6.59 34.10
N VAL A 799 31.66 6.63 35.22
CA VAL A 799 32.23 7.87 35.78
C VAL A 799 33.25 8.48 34.81
N GLN A 800 34.07 7.64 34.17
CA GLN A 800 35.00 8.09 33.13
C GLN A 800 34.29 8.76 31.95
N ALA A 801 33.19 8.17 31.45
CA ALA A 801 32.42 8.74 30.35
C ALA A 801 31.78 10.08 30.73
N GLN A 802 31.26 10.19 31.96
CA GLN A 802 30.73 11.45 32.50
C GLN A 802 31.82 12.53 32.59
N PHE A 803 33.03 12.17 33.01
CA PHE A 803 34.18 13.07 33.06
C PHE A 803 34.61 13.55 31.66
N GLN A 804 34.68 12.66 30.68
CA GLN A 804 35.03 13.02 29.30
C GLN A 804 34.00 13.97 28.68
N SER A 805 32.70 13.78 28.94
CA SER A 805 31.65 14.68 28.48
C SER A 805 31.83 16.11 29.02
N GLN A 806 32.16 16.27 30.30
CA GLN A 806 32.39 17.60 30.88
C GLN A 806 33.62 18.33 30.32
N ILE A 807 34.67 17.60 29.93
CA ILE A 807 35.90 18.19 29.37
C ILE A 807 35.73 18.56 27.89
N THR A 808 34.91 17.81 27.13
CA THR A 808 34.83 17.91 25.67
C THR A 808 33.71 18.81 25.14
N VAL A 809 32.66 19.12 25.92
CA VAL A 809 31.48 19.83 25.38
C VAL A 809 31.71 21.35 25.24
N ARG A 810 31.74 21.81 23.98
CA ARG A 810 31.26 23.15 23.57
C ARG A 810 29.73 23.08 23.41
N PRO A 811 28.96 24.14 23.72
CA PRO A 811 27.50 24.05 23.90
C PRO A 811 26.62 23.76 22.67
N GLU A 812 27.19 23.50 21.47
CA GLU A 812 26.43 23.58 20.21
C GLU A 812 26.09 22.24 19.53
N GLU A 813 26.62 21.09 19.97
CA GLU A 813 26.47 19.81 19.23
C GLU A 813 25.51 18.77 19.86
N VAL A 814 24.85 19.07 20.99
CA VAL A 814 24.01 18.11 21.74
C VAL A 814 22.61 17.89 21.11
N ALA A 815 22.25 18.64 20.07
CA ALA A 815 20.87 18.70 19.59
C ALA A 815 20.36 17.44 18.83
N ALA A 816 21.22 16.47 18.48
CA ALA A 816 20.82 15.36 17.61
C ALA A 816 20.53 14.02 18.32
N ASP A 817 21.01 13.80 19.56
CA ASP A 817 20.85 12.53 20.30
C ASP A 817 19.89 12.63 21.51
N ALA A 818 19.15 13.73 21.62
CA ALA A 818 18.35 14.09 22.81
C ALA A 818 17.03 13.32 23.02
N GLU A 819 16.68 12.34 22.18
CA GLU A 819 15.37 11.66 22.27
C GLU A 819 15.33 10.48 23.28
N ARG A 820 16.47 10.03 23.82
CA ARG A 820 16.50 8.88 24.77
C ARG A 820 16.81 9.34 26.19
N ARG A 821 16.04 8.89 27.20
CA ARG A 821 16.44 9.06 28.60
C ARG A 821 17.80 8.37 28.81
N PRO A 822 18.84 9.08 29.26
CA PRO A 822 20.14 8.46 29.49
C PRO A 822 20.00 7.42 30.61
N VAL A 823 20.54 6.22 30.39
CA VAL A 823 20.58 5.16 31.40
C VAL A 823 21.59 5.56 32.47
N ASP A 824 21.14 5.57 33.73
CA ASP A 824 22.01 5.80 34.88
C ASP A 824 22.75 4.50 35.23
N TRP A 825 23.97 4.36 34.69
CA TRP A 825 24.78 3.16 34.85
C TRP A 825 25.14 2.83 36.31
N PRO A 826 25.53 3.79 37.17
CA PRO A 826 25.70 3.53 38.60
C PRO A 826 24.47 2.92 39.28
N ILE A 827 23.28 3.47 39.03
CA ILE A 827 22.03 2.93 39.62
C ILE A 827 21.79 1.50 39.12
N LEU A 828 21.90 1.28 37.81
CA LEU A 828 21.73 -0.04 37.21
C LEU A 828 22.75 -1.05 37.77
N ALA A 829 24.01 -0.65 38.02
CA ALA A 829 25.02 -1.53 38.59
C ALA A 829 24.66 -1.99 40.02
N VAL A 830 24.03 -1.12 40.80
CA VAL A 830 23.51 -1.44 42.14
C VAL A 830 22.30 -2.36 42.03
N GLU A 831 21.35 -2.09 41.12
CA GLU A 831 20.17 -2.94 40.88
C GLU A 831 20.54 -4.36 40.43
N LEU A 832 21.60 -4.50 39.62
CA LEU A 832 22.10 -5.81 39.16
C LEU A 832 22.86 -6.58 40.25
N ALA A 833 23.38 -5.91 41.28
CA ALA A 833 24.19 -6.54 42.33
C ALA A 833 23.46 -7.69 43.06
N PRO A 834 22.22 -7.53 43.58
CA PRO A 834 21.51 -8.62 44.26
C PRO A 834 21.20 -9.79 43.32
N GLN A 835 20.80 -9.51 42.08
CA GLN A 835 20.53 -10.53 41.05
C GLN A 835 21.79 -11.34 40.70
N LEU A 836 22.97 -10.71 40.79
CA LEU A 836 24.27 -11.34 40.58
C LEU A 836 24.88 -11.93 41.87
N GLN A 837 24.20 -11.86 43.01
CA GLN A 837 24.70 -12.25 44.34
C GLN A 837 26.00 -11.52 44.75
N VAL A 838 26.12 -10.25 44.37
CA VAL A 838 27.20 -9.35 44.80
C VAL A 838 26.65 -8.41 45.87
N ASN A 839 27.46 -8.10 46.88
CA ASN A 839 27.07 -7.16 47.92
C ASN A 839 26.93 -5.73 47.34
N GLU A 840 25.72 -5.18 47.39
CA GLU A 840 25.37 -3.82 46.94
C GLU A 840 26.28 -2.75 47.54
N ASP A 841 26.58 -2.85 48.84
CA ASP A 841 27.42 -1.87 49.55
C ASP A 841 28.84 -1.83 48.98
N THR A 842 29.36 -2.96 48.50
CA THR A 842 30.69 -3.00 47.87
C THR A 842 30.73 -2.24 46.54
N VAL A 843 29.62 -2.29 45.80
CA VAL A 843 29.43 -1.59 44.52
C VAL A 843 29.24 -0.09 44.76
N GLN A 844 28.41 0.29 45.74
CA GLN A 844 28.20 1.68 46.14
C GLN A 844 29.47 2.35 46.68
N ARG A 845 30.25 1.67 47.53
CA ARG A 845 31.54 2.18 48.00
C ARG A 845 32.52 2.42 46.86
N HIS A 846 32.57 1.51 45.89
CA HIS A 846 33.39 1.68 44.69
C HIS A 846 32.94 2.90 43.87
N TYR A 847 31.63 3.12 43.71
CA TYR A 847 31.10 4.32 43.05
C TYR A 847 31.53 5.62 43.72
N VAL A 848 31.39 5.72 45.04
CA VAL A 848 31.87 6.88 45.81
C VAL A 848 33.37 7.09 45.63
N CYS A 849 34.17 6.02 45.72
CA CYS A 849 35.61 6.09 45.53
C CYS A 849 35.98 6.59 44.13
N GLU A 850 35.31 6.11 43.08
CA GLU A 850 35.56 6.54 41.71
C GLU A 850 35.14 7.99 41.46
N LEU A 851 34.02 8.46 42.04
CA LEU A 851 33.65 9.87 41.96
C LEU A 851 34.74 10.77 42.54
N TYR A 852 35.28 10.43 43.72
CA TYR A 852 36.46 11.12 44.27
C TYR A 852 37.71 10.92 43.38
N ASN A 853 37.93 9.75 42.79
CA ASN A 853 39.07 9.52 41.91
C ASN A 853 39.08 10.48 40.68
N TYR A 854 37.89 10.82 40.16
CA TYR A 854 37.72 11.77 39.05
C TYR A 854 37.47 13.24 39.49
N GLY A 855 37.36 13.51 40.80
CA GLY A 855 37.19 14.88 41.34
C GLY A 855 35.74 15.37 41.42
N PHE A 856 34.75 14.47 41.34
CA PHE A 856 33.32 14.76 41.50
C PHE A 856 32.87 14.78 42.97
N ASP A 857 33.60 15.52 43.81
CA ASP A 857 33.47 15.46 45.26
C ASP A 857 32.06 15.82 45.76
N ASN A 858 31.38 16.78 45.13
CA ASN A 858 30.01 17.17 45.50
C ASN A 858 28.99 16.03 45.26
N ILE A 859 29.10 15.33 44.13
CA ILE A 859 28.22 14.20 43.80
C ILE A 859 28.56 13.01 44.71
N ALA A 860 29.86 12.84 45.02
CA ALA A 860 30.32 11.81 45.94
C ALA A 860 29.76 12.01 47.35
N GLU A 861 29.68 13.25 47.86
CA GLU A 861 29.09 13.57 49.16
C GLU A 861 27.62 13.13 49.26
N GLU A 862 26.84 13.34 48.20
CA GLU A 862 25.45 12.86 48.13
C GLU A 862 25.40 11.32 48.10
N ALA A 863 26.26 10.69 47.31
CA ALA A 863 26.32 9.24 47.17
C ALA A 863 26.75 8.52 48.47
N ILE A 864 27.55 9.16 49.34
CA ILE A 864 27.93 8.61 50.66
C ILE A 864 26.69 8.27 51.51
N LEU A 865 25.59 9.01 51.35
CA LEU A 865 24.36 8.79 52.13
C LEU A 865 23.75 7.40 51.90
N GLN A 866 24.05 6.78 50.75
CA GLN A 866 23.52 5.47 50.39
C GLN A 866 24.40 4.32 50.93
N VAL A 867 25.64 4.60 51.36
CA VAL A 867 26.60 3.59 51.84
C VAL A 867 26.27 3.11 53.25
N VAL A 868 26.30 1.79 53.46
CA VAL A 868 26.03 1.14 54.74
C VAL A 868 27.30 1.05 55.58
N ASP A 869 28.39 0.52 55.02
CA ASP A 869 29.67 0.33 55.73
C ASP A 869 30.58 1.57 55.58
N LYS A 870 30.33 2.54 56.47
CA LYS A 870 31.08 3.81 56.51
C LYS A 870 32.52 3.65 56.97
N GLU A 871 32.84 2.65 57.78
CA GLU A 871 34.18 2.45 58.34
C GLU A 871 35.15 1.99 57.24
N VAL A 872 34.73 1.00 56.44
CA VAL A 872 35.53 0.51 55.32
C VAL A 872 35.62 1.57 54.22
N LEU A 873 34.54 2.28 53.94
CA LEU A 873 34.57 3.41 53.01
C LEU A 873 35.59 4.47 53.46
N ALA A 874 35.57 4.89 54.72
CA ALA A 874 36.48 5.91 55.23
C ALA A 874 37.95 5.49 55.10
N SER A 875 38.24 4.20 55.32
CA SER A 875 39.58 3.63 55.10
C SER A 875 40.00 3.68 53.63
N GLN A 876 39.06 3.45 52.69
CA GLN A 876 39.32 3.53 51.24
C GLN A 876 39.52 5.00 50.79
N LEU A 877 38.69 5.92 51.28
CA LEU A 877 38.81 7.36 51.01
C LEU A 877 40.09 7.97 51.60
N LEU A 878 40.58 7.43 52.73
CA LEU A 878 41.86 7.82 53.32
C LEU A 878 43.02 7.55 52.35
N VAL A 879 43.00 6.39 51.67
CA VAL A 879 44.02 6.06 50.66
C VAL A 879 43.96 7.03 49.48
N LEU A 880 42.77 7.32 48.94
CA LEU A 880 42.57 8.29 47.86
C LEU A 880 43.04 9.71 48.25
N THR A 881 42.74 10.12 49.47
CA THR A 881 43.24 11.37 50.06
C THR A 881 44.77 11.40 50.09
N GLY A 882 45.38 10.31 50.56
CA GLY A 882 46.83 10.14 50.57
C GLY A 882 47.45 10.23 49.18
N GLN A 883 46.81 9.66 48.16
CA GLN A 883 47.24 9.75 46.76
C GLN A 883 47.14 11.18 46.23
N ARG A 884 46.04 11.90 46.49
CA ARG A 884 45.85 13.32 46.06
C ARG A 884 46.95 14.22 46.64
N ILE A 885 47.24 14.02 47.92
CA ILE A 885 48.29 14.76 48.65
C ILE A 885 49.69 14.36 48.17
N SER A 886 49.93 13.07 47.94
CA SER A 886 51.18 12.56 47.37
C SER A 886 51.47 13.23 46.01
N HIS A 887 50.46 13.30 45.12
CA HIS A 887 50.58 14.03 43.85
C HIS A 887 50.89 15.52 44.06
N ALA A 888 50.12 16.19 44.91
CA ALA A 888 50.26 17.62 45.19
C ALA A 888 51.64 17.99 45.78
N LEU A 889 52.23 17.13 46.61
CA LEU A 889 53.51 17.39 47.30
C LEU A 889 54.74 16.89 46.53
N LEU A 890 54.66 15.71 45.89
CA LEU A 890 55.83 15.03 45.32
C LEU A 890 55.95 15.19 43.80
N HIS A 891 54.85 15.38 43.07
CA HIS A 891 54.86 15.41 41.60
C HIS A 891 54.79 16.81 41.00
N THR A 892 54.19 17.79 41.68
CA THR A 892 54.24 19.20 41.25
C THR A 892 55.62 19.85 41.44
N GLN A 893 56.53 19.20 42.18
CA GLN A 893 57.91 19.66 42.50
C GLN A 893 58.01 21.12 42.98
N THR A 894 56.99 21.61 43.68
CA THR A 894 57.02 22.95 44.26
C THR A 894 58.01 23.00 45.43
N LYS A 895 58.80 24.08 45.51
CA LYS A 895 59.78 24.29 46.59
C LYS A 895 59.09 24.27 47.97
N GLU A 896 57.89 24.85 48.03
CA GLU A 896 57.05 24.94 49.23
C GLU A 896 56.49 23.56 49.65
N GLY A 897 56.09 22.70 48.70
CA GLY A 897 55.64 21.34 49.00
C GLY A 897 56.73 20.45 49.60
N MET A 898 57.97 20.59 49.14
CA MET A 898 59.12 19.85 49.71
C MET A 898 59.52 20.34 51.11
N GLU A 899 59.36 21.63 51.39
CA GLU A 899 59.56 22.20 52.73
C GLU A 899 58.49 21.73 53.72
N LEU A 900 57.23 21.63 53.29
CA LEU A 900 56.15 21.07 54.09
C LEU A 900 56.35 19.60 54.39
N LEU A 901 56.76 18.81 53.40
CA LEU A 901 57.00 17.37 53.58
C LEU A 901 58.08 17.07 54.61
N ALA A 902 59.06 17.97 54.79
CA ALA A 902 60.08 17.88 55.83
C ALA A 902 59.57 18.23 57.25
N ARG A 903 58.42 18.92 57.35
CA ARG A 903 57.77 19.28 58.63
C ARG A 903 56.76 18.24 59.10
N LEU A 904 56.35 17.31 58.24
CA LEU A 904 55.39 16.25 58.59
C LEU A 904 56.01 15.19 59.51
N PRO A 905 55.21 14.54 60.38
CA PRO A 905 55.67 13.40 61.16
C PRO A 905 56.30 12.31 60.28
N PRO A 906 57.37 11.64 60.72
CA PRO A 906 58.11 10.68 59.90
C PRO A 906 57.24 9.50 59.44
N THR A 907 56.28 9.06 60.27
CA THR A 907 55.31 8.01 59.96
C THR A 907 54.36 8.41 58.83
N LEU A 908 53.84 9.64 58.87
CA LEU A 908 52.98 10.18 57.82
C LEU A 908 53.77 10.40 56.52
N CYS A 909 54.99 10.93 56.61
CA CYS A 909 55.88 11.12 55.47
C CYS A 909 56.20 9.80 54.74
N THR A 910 56.48 8.71 55.48
CA THR A 910 56.69 7.38 54.90
C THR A 910 55.44 6.82 54.24
N TRP A 911 54.27 7.08 54.83
CA TRP A 911 52.99 6.60 54.31
C TRP A 911 52.59 7.35 53.02
N ILE A 912 52.69 8.68 52.98
CA ILE A 912 52.42 9.49 51.78
C ILE A 912 53.34 9.09 50.62
N LYS A 913 54.64 8.87 50.90
CA LYS A 913 55.61 8.39 49.89
C LYS A 913 55.30 6.98 49.37
N ALA A 914 54.58 6.17 50.15
CA ALA A 914 54.15 4.84 49.75
C ALA A 914 52.84 4.86 48.94
N MET A 915 52.10 5.99 48.91
CA MET A 915 50.94 6.15 48.06
C MET A 915 51.38 6.44 46.62
N ASP A 916 50.92 5.62 45.68
CA ASP A 916 51.17 5.82 44.25
C ASP A 916 50.15 6.81 43.66
N PRO A 917 50.58 8.00 43.22
CA PRO A 917 49.68 8.98 42.60
C PRO A 917 49.28 8.60 41.16
N GLN A 918 49.89 7.57 40.54
CA GLN A 918 49.55 7.13 39.18
C GLN A 918 48.15 6.48 39.08
N ASP A 919 47.59 6.07 40.22
CA ASP A 919 46.24 5.49 40.28
C ASP A 919 45.13 6.56 40.18
N LEU A 920 45.47 7.84 40.39
CA LEU A 920 44.53 8.95 40.27
C LEU A 920 44.17 9.26 38.82
N GLN A 921 42.88 9.33 38.52
CA GLN A 921 42.40 9.66 37.17
C GLN A 921 42.31 11.17 36.92
N ASN A 922 42.00 11.96 37.96
CA ASN A 922 42.08 13.41 37.92
C ASN A 922 43.13 13.93 38.91
N THR A 923 44.21 14.48 38.37
CA THR A 923 45.34 15.01 39.16
C THR A 923 45.16 16.48 39.57
N ASP A 924 44.18 17.18 38.99
CA ASP A 924 44.02 18.63 39.10
C ASP A 924 42.89 19.00 40.10
N VAL A 925 42.80 18.27 41.20
CA VAL A 925 41.82 18.56 42.27
C VAL A 925 42.37 19.62 43.22
N PRO A 926 41.64 20.72 43.50
CA PRO A 926 42.11 21.74 44.43
C PRO A 926 42.34 21.22 45.86
N ILE A 927 43.36 21.76 46.52
CA ILE A 927 43.71 21.43 47.92
C ILE A 927 42.55 21.68 48.89
N PRO A 928 41.76 22.78 48.78
CA PRO A 928 40.59 22.98 49.65
C PRO A 928 39.52 21.89 49.52
N THR A 929 39.34 21.32 48.32
CA THR A 929 38.41 20.20 48.10
C THR A 929 38.95 18.92 48.74
N THR A 930 40.27 18.72 48.66
CA THR A 930 40.95 17.61 49.35
C THR A 930 40.88 17.76 50.87
N ALA A 931 40.92 18.98 51.42
CA ALA A 931 40.73 19.25 52.86
C ALA A 931 39.35 18.77 53.34
N LYS A 932 38.29 19.13 52.62
CA LYS A 932 36.92 18.67 52.92
C LYS A 932 36.80 17.15 52.91
N LEU A 933 37.47 16.47 51.98
CA LEU A 933 37.51 15.01 51.95
C LEU A 933 38.18 14.43 53.21
N VAL A 934 39.27 15.04 53.69
CA VAL A 934 39.96 14.59 54.91
C VAL A 934 39.08 14.77 56.14
N ASP A 935 38.41 15.92 56.26
CA ASP A 935 37.44 16.19 57.33
C ASP A 935 36.35 15.12 57.31
N ARG A 936 35.82 14.82 56.12
CA ARG A 936 34.79 13.79 55.96
C ARG A 936 35.27 12.39 56.32
N VAL A 937 36.52 12.04 56.02
CA VAL A 937 37.12 10.76 56.41
C VAL A 937 37.21 10.61 57.94
N VAL A 938 37.56 11.70 58.65
CA VAL A 938 37.61 11.70 60.12
C VAL A 938 36.22 11.62 60.73
N GLU A 939 35.22 12.27 60.15
CA GLU A 939 33.82 12.15 60.58
C GLU A 939 33.26 10.73 60.42
N LEU A 940 33.69 10.01 59.39
CA LEU A 940 33.20 8.66 59.07
C LEU A 940 33.98 7.55 59.80
N MET A 941 35.20 7.81 60.30
CA MET A 941 35.99 6.83 61.05
C MET A 941 35.71 6.86 62.55
N PRO A 942 35.49 5.70 63.20
CA PRO A 942 35.44 5.60 64.64
C PRO A 942 36.77 5.98 65.32
N GLU A 943 36.71 6.63 66.49
CA GLU A 943 37.91 7.05 67.26
C GLU A 943 38.81 5.87 67.69
N ASN A 944 38.26 4.67 67.81
CA ASN A 944 38.98 3.45 68.17
C ASN A 944 39.62 2.75 66.95
N HIS A 945 39.46 3.27 65.74
CA HIS A 945 39.98 2.67 64.52
C HIS A 945 41.50 2.86 64.40
N GLY A 946 42.23 1.83 63.95
CA GLY A 946 43.69 1.85 63.87
C GLY A 946 44.28 2.94 62.96
N GLN A 947 43.49 3.44 62.01
CA GLN A 947 43.89 4.51 61.07
C GLN A 947 43.43 5.91 61.49
N TYR A 948 42.65 6.04 62.59
CA TYR A 948 42.09 7.33 63.03
C TYR A 948 43.20 8.36 63.35
N SER A 949 44.24 7.93 64.05
CA SER A 949 45.42 8.77 64.34
C SER A 949 46.14 9.24 63.08
N LEU A 950 46.14 8.46 62.00
CA LEU A 950 46.77 8.83 60.73
C LEU A 950 45.95 9.89 60.00
N ALA A 951 44.61 9.78 60.01
CA ALA A 951 43.71 10.78 59.44
C ALA A 951 43.76 12.13 60.17
N LEU A 952 43.88 12.16 61.50
CA LEU A 952 44.08 13.40 62.26
C LEU A 952 45.38 14.13 61.88
N ASN A 953 46.49 13.39 61.73
CA ASN A 953 47.76 13.96 61.27
C ASN A 953 47.68 14.46 59.81
N LEU A 954 46.78 13.90 59.00
CA LEU A 954 46.51 14.35 57.63
C LEU A 954 45.74 15.67 57.59
N ILE A 955 44.80 15.92 58.52
CA ILE A 955 44.12 17.21 58.64
C ILE A 955 45.16 18.31 58.86
N GLU A 956 46.04 18.14 59.87
CA GLU A 956 47.09 19.12 60.17
C GLU A 956 48.03 19.36 58.97
N ALA A 957 48.30 18.31 58.18
CA ALA A 957 49.10 18.40 56.96
C ALA A 957 48.41 19.17 55.83
N VAL A 958 47.10 18.96 55.65
CA VAL A 958 46.32 19.62 54.59
C VAL A 958 45.98 21.06 54.93
N ASP A 959 45.73 21.37 56.20
CA ASP A 959 45.58 22.75 56.69
C ASP A 959 46.88 23.55 56.52
N ALA A 960 48.03 22.93 56.76
CA ALA A 960 49.32 23.57 56.49
C ALA A 960 49.56 23.81 54.99
N MET A 961 48.92 23.04 54.10
CA MET A 961 48.96 23.21 52.65
C MET A 961 47.96 24.23 52.11
N SER A 962 46.80 24.40 52.75
CA SER A 962 45.74 25.33 52.32
C SER A 962 46.04 26.80 52.65
N ILE A 963 47.02 27.04 53.54
CA ILE A 963 47.51 28.37 53.96
C ILE A 963 48.61 28.91 53.00
N LEU A 964 49.17 28.06 52.14
CA LEU A 964 50.05 28.42 51.03
C LEU A 964 49.23 28.81 49.81
#